data_AF-A0AAC9FVV2-F1
#
_entry.id   AF-A0AAC9FVV2-F1
#
_cell.length_a   1.000
_cell.length_b   1.000
_cell.length_c   1.000
_cell.angle_alpha   90.00
_cell.angle_beta   90.00
_cell.angle_gamma   90.00
#
_symmetry.space_group_name_H-M   'P 1'
#
loop_
_entity.id
_entity.type
_entity.pdbx_description
1 polymer ?
#
loop_
_entity_poly.entity_id
_entity_poly.type
_entity_poly.pdbx_seq_one_letter_code
_entity_poly.pdbx_strand_id
1 'polypeptide(L)'
;MIRRSLPAVFALIFAAPLLAAPAGQQTLFNFVRPADVVKVVTENTDLPQANAEQTAEGEVLRRVTFNPVARPTLRLTPQTGAWDWSQSGMMSLRLQSAMNWAVTVYVQIQSNNGQTLTSRVDLPAGPAQTLLVPLVATSPLSQGMKAGPPMPMTVDGQRILLASSSGELDRSQVVSVSLWMDQPKAAQSLLLERFGVQDGEAVTRAVYGNLVDAYGQSTRSKWPEKISSDEQLKSAAAKEEQQLKTWLSEREKSSLDKFGGWSKGPAFKASGFFRTEKRDGRWYLVTPEGHPFYSLGVNTVSPEVNQTYVAGREWMFESLPKADEPLASHFGEGDNRGGNGADQGRGYNAGRWYDFYAANLQRLYGEPCAAQAKTAAAAEPPSAAPCKATVDEQKWATHTLDRLQAWGFNTVGNWSADSLSDAARVPYTLPLSIVGDYASISTGNDWWGGMPDPFDPRFAMATERAVAIAARDHRDDPWLIGYYADNELAWAGPGDDPKSRYALAYGTLKLTTDVPAKRAFLKQLRDKYRNQEGLSKAWGIELPAWELMEDPGFVPPVPNPEHPEIENDFKYFQKVFADTYFKTISDSLKWHAPNQLLLGGRFATSTPEAVASCAQYCDVLSFNMYTLKPQDGYDFAALRALDKPVLITEFNFGSSDRGPFWGGVTQLAREEDRGPAYANFLKQALSEPSIVGVHWFQYLDQPVTGRLLDGENGHFGLVGVTDLPYQGFVEAVRKSNLQALDQLGKEAEKAAAAAGHEAEGGRKGEAGKGPGAGHAGGHSGNGH
;
A
#
# COMPACT_ATOMS: atom_id res chain seq x y z
N MET A 1 16.89 -9.00 -98.11
CA MET A 1 17.82 -9.91 -97.42
C MET A 1 17.27 -10.16 -96.02
N ILE A 2 16.59 -11.30 -95.79
CA ILE A 2 17.04 -12.44 -94.95
C ILE A 2 17.11 -12.04 -93.45
N ARG A 3 16.04 -12.21 -92.63
CA ARG A 3 15.51 -13.40 -91.90
C ARG A 3 15.91 -13.41 -90.40
N ARG A 4 14.88 -13.56 -89.53
CA ARG A 4 14.76 -14.39 -88.27
C ARG A 4 15.71 -14.04 -87.09
N SER A 5 15.42 -14.16 -85.79
CA SER A 5 14.38 -14.83 -84.96
C SER A 5 14.59 -14.42 -83.46
N LEU A 6 13.51 -14.36 -82.64
CA LEU A 6 13.52 -14.49 -81.16
C LEU A 6 14.03 -15.91 -80.72
N PRO A 7 14.37 -16.28 -79.44
CA PRO A 7 13.75 -15.81 -78.17
C PRO A 7 14.60 -15.78 -76.84
N ALA A 8 14.02 -15.12 -75.82
CA ALA A 8 13.86 -15.46 -74.38
C ALA A 8 15.01 -15.93 -73.42
N VAL A 9 14.81 -15.50 -72.15
CA VAL A 9 15.20 -16.09 -70.84
C VAL A 9 16.54 -15.63 -70.20
N PHE A 10 16.48 -14.73 -69.20
CA PHE A 10 16.62 -15.07 -67.76
C PHE A 10 16.44 -13.82 -66.88
N ALA A 11 15.40 -13.85 -66.05
CA ALA A 11 15.25 -12.98 -64.89
C ALA A 11 16.09 -13.54 -63.75
N LEU A 12 16.90 -12.71 -63.11
CA LEU A 12 17.51 -12.98 -61.81
C LEU A 12 17.29 -11.76 -60.92
N ILE A 13 16.29 -11.92 -60.04
CA ILE A 13 15.95 -11.07 -58.92
C ILE A 13 17.12 -11.19 -57.91
N PHE A 14 17.87 -10.12 -57.69
CA PHE A 14 18.58 -9.93 -56.43
C PHE A 14 17.66 -9.14 -55.49
N ALA A 15 16.90 -9.87 -54.69
CA ALA A 15 16.33 -9.35 -53.46
C ALA A 15 17.50 -9.18 -52.48
N ALA A 16 18.04 -7.96 -52.40
CA ALA A 16 18.96 -7.61 -51.32
C ALA A 16 18.13 -7.51 -50.02
N PRO A 17 18.56 -8.15 -48.92
CA PRO A 17 17.96 -7.88 -47.63
C PRO A 17 18.21 -6.41 -47.28
N LEU A 18 17.15 -5.72 -46.82
CA LEU A 18 17.25 -4.40 -46.22
C LEU A 18 18.35 -4.42 -45.15
N LEU A 19 19.40 -3.64 -45.40
CA LEU A 19 20.56 -3.49 -44.52
C LEU A 19 20.10 -3.15 -43.09
N ALA A 20 20.61 -3.88 -42.10
CA ALA A 20 20.51 -3.50 -40.70
C ALA A 20 21.06 -2.08 -40.53
N ALA A 21 20.21 -1.16 -40.08
CA ALA A 21 20.59 0.22 -39.83
C ALA A 21 21.49 0.32 -38.58
N PRO A 22 22.43 1.29 -38.53
CA PRO A 22 23.33 1.46 -37.38
C PRO A 22 22.55 1.84 -36.10
N ALA A 23 23.16 1.54 -34.93
CA ALA A 23 22.64 1.78 -33.59
C ALA A 23 22.56 3.27 -33.20
N GLY A 24 21.70 4.04 -33.88
CA GLY A 24 21.46 5.46 -33.64
C GLY A 24 19.98 5.85 -33.76
N GLN A 25 19.65 7.12 -33.49
CA GLN A 25 18.28 7.62 -33.62
C GLN A 25 17.84 7.62 -35.09
N GLN A 26 16.78 6.87 -35.40
CA GLN A 26 16.18 6.78 -36.73
C GLN A 26 14.80 7.43 -36.72
N THR A 27 14.62 8.49 -37.51
CA THR A 27 13.28 9.04 -37.77
C THR A 27 12.60 8.23 -38.86
N LEU A 28 11.43 7.67 -38.56
CA LEU A 28 10.62 6.89 -39.49
C LEU A 28 9.53 7.74 -40.13
N PHE A 29 8.96 8.70 -39.40
CA PHE A 29 7.91 9.58 -39.92
C PHE A 29 7.96 10.96 -39.26
N ASN A 30 7.59 11.98 -40.02
CA ASN A 30 7.40 13.33 -39.52
C ASN A 30 5.98 13.80 -39.88
N PHE A 31 5.15 14.08 -38.87
CA PHE A 31 3.75 14.46 -39.07
C PHE A 31 3.58 15.83 -39.75
N VAL A 32 4.55 16.72 -39.61
CA VAL A 32 4.57 18.08 -40.20
C VAL A 32 5.10 18.05 -41.64
N ARG A 33 6.12 17.22 -41.89
CA ARG A 33 6.72 16.99 -43.21
C ARG A 33 6.68 15.50 -43.55
N PRO A 34 5.50 14.96 -43.90
CA PRO A 34 5.32 13.53 -44.10
C PRO A 34 6.22 13.03 -45.23
N ALA A 35 6.97 11.97 -44.93
CA ALA A 35 7.68 11.17 -45.92
C ALA A 35 6.83 9.93 -46.24
N ASP A 36 6.91 9.43 -47.47
CA ASP A 36 6.05 8.36 -47.97
C ASP A 36 6.32 6.97 -47.36
N VAL A 37 7.12 6.83 -46.30
CA VAL A 37 7.56 5.54 -45.76
C VAL A 37 6.65 4.94 -44.66
N VAL A 38 5.70 5.71 -44.14
CA VAL A 38 4.71 5.26 -43.12
C VAL A 38 3.30 5.61 -43.58
N LYS A 39 2.37 4.64 -43.48
CA LYS A 39 0.93 4.86 -43.67
C LYS A 39 0.32 5.26 -42.33
N VAL A 40 -0.49 6.32 -42.35
CA VAL A 40 -1.22 6.81 -41.18
C VAL A 40 -2.71 6.56 -41.40
N VAL A 41 -3.32 5.77 -40.53
CA VAL A 41 -4.74 5.42 -40.57
C VAL A 41 -5.40 5.95 -39.31
N THR A 42 -6.56 6.56 -39.45
CA THR A 42 -7.36 7.01 -38.32
C THR A 42 -8.66 6.22 -38.23
N GLU A 43 -9.08 5.95 -37.01
CA GLU A 43 -10.38 5.35 -36.68
C GLU A 43 -10.99 6.18 -35.57
N ASN A 44 -12.10 6.87 -35.86
CA ASN A 44 -12.72 7.85 -34.95
C ASN A 44 -11.72 8.90 -34.43
N THR A 45 -10.72 9.24 -35.24
CA THR A 45 -9.68 10.21 -34.95
C THR A 45 -9.55 11.15 -36.15
N ASP A 46 -9.42 12.45 -35.90
CA ASP A 46 -9.30 13.46 -36.95
C ASP A 46 -7.84 13.92 -37.08
N LEU A 47 -7.27 13.75 -38.28
CA LEU A 47 -5.94 14.21 -38.67
C LEU A 47 -6.07 15.19 -39.85
N PRO A 48 -6.27 16.50 -39.61
CA PRO A 48 -6.42 17.47 -40.68
C PRO A 48 -5.16 17.52 -41.57
N GLN A 49 -5.33 17.60 -42.89
CA GLN A 49 -4.23 17.53 -43.86
C GLN A 49 -3.31 18.77 -43.87
N ALA A 50 -3.76 19.91 -43.32
CA ALA A 50 -3.17 21.22 -43.64
C ALA A 50 -2.63 22.06 -42.46
N ASN A 51 -2.79 21.65 -41.20
CA ASN A 51 -2.51 22.54 -40.06
C ASN A 51 -1.36 22.03 -39.19
N ALA A 52 -0.15 22.48 -39.51
CA ALA A 52 0.92 22.50 -38.53
C ALA A 52 0.69 23.68 -37.58
N GLU A 53 0.89 23.46 -36.29
CA GLU A 53 0.65 24.42 -35.22
C GLU A 53 1.98 24.74 -34.55
N GLN A 54 2.22 26.05 -34.37
CA GLN A 54 3.35 26.51 -33.60
C GLN A 54 2.97 26.52 -32.11
N THR A 55 3.76 25.85 -31.28
CA THR A 55 3.59 25.84 -29.83
C THR A 55 4.05 27.17 -29.23
N ALA A 56 3.74 27.38 -27.95
CA ALA A 56 4.22 28.55 -27.21
C ALA A 56 5.75 28.66 -27.18
N GLU A 57 6.48 27.53 -27.29
CA GLU A 57 7.94 27.48 -27.33
C GLU A 57 8.51 27.53 -28.76
N GLY A 58 7.65 27.73 -29.77
CA GLY A 58 8.05 27.91 -31.16
C GLY A 58 8.24 26.61 -31.94
N GLU A 59 8.02 25.44 -31.33
CA GLU A 59 8.03 24.15 -32.03
C GLU A 59 6.84 24.03 -32.97
N VAL A 60 7.01 23.34 -34.10
CA VAL A 60 5.93 23.12 -35.06
C VAL A 60 5.52 21.66 -34.99
N LEU A 61 4.29 21.38 -34.60
CA LEU A 61 3.72 20.03 -34.49
C LEU A 61 2.37 19.95 -35.20
N ARG A 62 1.82 18.76 -35.40
CA ARG A 62 0.53 18.56 -36.08
C ARG A 62 -0.52 17.99 -35.14
N ARG A 63 -1.70 18.60 -35.12
CA ARG A 63 -2.82 18.16 -34.27
C ARG A 63 -3.46 16.87 -34.76
N VAL A 64 -3.79 16.03 -33.80
CA VAL A 64 -4.61 14.82 -33.93
C VAL A 64 -5.70 14.88 -32.87
N THR A 65 -6.97 14.75 -33.25
CA THR A 65 -8.12 14.82 -32.33
C THR A 65 -8.76 13.45 -32.18
N PHE A 66 -8.79 12.93 -30.95
CA PHE A 66 -9.42 11.67 -30.57
C PHE A 66 -10.86 11.94 -30.12
N ASN A 67 -11.85 11.38 -30.84
CA ASN A 67 -13.28 11.63 -30.58
C ASN A 67 -13.80 10.83 -29.37
N PRO A 68 -14.87 11.29 -28.68
CA PRO A 68 -15.39 10.66 -27.47
C PRO A 68 -16.20 9.38 -27.76
N VAL A 69 -15.50 8.36 -28.25
CA VAL A 69 -16.01 7.01 -28.52
C VAL A 69 -15.21 5.99 -27.72
N ALA A 70 -15.60 4.71 -27.76
CA ALA A 70 -14.98 3.70 -26.91
C ALA A 70 -13.45 3.59 -27.07
N ARG A 71 -12.94 3.72 -28.31
CA ARG A 71 -11.51 3.57 -28.61
C ARG A 71 -11.07 4.34 -29.87
N PRO A 72 -11.07 5.69 -29.85
CA PRO A 72 -10.49 6.46 -30.95
C PRO A 72 -9.01 6.09 -31.11
N THR A 73 -8.59 5.80 -32.35
CA THR A 73 -7.26 5.25 -32.65
C THR A 73 -6.58 5.97 -33.81
N LEU A 74 -5.28 6.23 -33.66
CA LEU A 74 -4.35 6.60 -34.70
C LEU A 74 -3.36 5.44 -34.89
N ARG A 75 -3.27 4.88 -36.10
CA ARG A 75 -2.40 3.75 -36.41
C ARG A 75 -1.34 4.13 -37.45
N LEU A 76 -0.09 3.79 -37.15
CA LEU A 76 1.07 3.90 -38.02
C LEU A 76 1.47 2.50 -38.48
N THR A 77 1.61 2.28 -39.78
CA THR A 77 2.07 1.02 -40.37
C THR A 77 3.17 1.26 -41.41
N PRO A 78 4.08 0.32 -41.65
CA PRO A 78 5.00 0.41 -42.79
C PRO A 78 4.19 0.45 -44.10
N GLN A 79 4.76 1.06 -45.14
CA GLN A 79 4.14 1.01 -46.48
C GLN A 79 4.02 -0.43 -46.99
N THR A 80 5.07 -1.23 -46.77
CA THR A 80 5.21 -2.62 -47.20
C THR A 80 5.92 -3.44 -46.13
N GLY A 81 5.52 -4.69 -45.95
CA GLY A 81 6.20 -5.63 -45.05
C GLY A 81 6.09 -5.27 -43.57
N ALA A 82 7.20 -5.37 -42.86
CA ALA A 82 7.34 -5.07 -41.44
C ALA A 82 8.61 -4.21 -41.21
N TRP A 83 8.65 -3.45 -40.12
CA TRP A 83 9.89 -2.84 -39.64
C TRP A 83 10.73 -3.86 -38.87
N ASP A 84 12.04 -3.86 -39.11
CA ASP A 84 13.02 -4.55 -38.28
C ASP A 84 13.64 -3.57 -37.28
N TRP A 85 13.25 -3.70 -36.02
CA TRP A 85 13.74 -2.94 -34.86
C TRP A 85 14.58 -3.80 -33.92
N SER A 86 15.13 -4.92 -34.39
CA SER A 86 15.94 -5.83 -33.58
C SER A 86 17.15 -5.14 -32.92
N GLN A 87 17.70 -4.11 -33.57
CA GLN A 87 18.84 -3.31 -33.11
C GLN A 87 18.43 -2.05 -32.33
N SER A 88 17.14 -1.81 -32.10
CA SER A 88 16.64 -0.64 -31.37
C SER A 88 16.18 -1.00 -29.96
N GLY A 89 16.40 -0.11 -29.00
CA GLY A 89 15.96 -0.28 -27.62
C GLY A 89 14.57 0.32 -27.34
N MET A 90 14.23 1.42 -28.01
CA MET A 90 13.06 2.24 -27.72
C MET A 90 12.38 2.73 -29.01
N MET A 91 11.05 2.80 -28.99
CA MET A 91 10.29 3.65 -29.91
C MET A 91 10.28 5.09 -29.36
N SER A 92 10.45 6.08 -30.24
CA SER A 92 10.43 7.49 -29.89
C SER A 92 9.29 8.25 -30.59
N LEU A 93 8.64 9.14 -29.86
CA LEU A 93 7.62 10.03 -30.39
C LEU A 93 7.73 11.42 -29.74
N ARG A 94 8.00 12.45 -30.55
CA ARG A 94 7.88 13.85 -30.10
C ARG A 94 6.40 14.25 -30.12
N LEU A 95 5.87 14.59 -28.95
CA LEU A 95 4.47 14.94 -28.77
C LEU A 95 4.23 15.98 -27.68
N GLN A 96 3.06 16.61 -27.73
CA GLN A 96 2.55 17.52 -26.71
C GLN A 96 1.06 17.23 -26.48
N SER A 97 0.59 17.34 -25.23
CA SER A 97 -0.84 17.43 -24.98
C SER A 97 -1.34 18.79 -25.49
N ALA A 98 -2.36 18.80 -26.33
CA ALA A 98 -3.01 20.04 -26.75
C ALA A 98 -4.14 20.45 -25.78
N MET A 99 -4.24 19.78 -24.64
CA MET A 99 -5.19 20.04 -23.57
C MET A 99 -4.49 20.82 -22.45
N ASN A 100 -5.25 21.59 -21.67
CA ASN A 100 -4.77 22.25 -20.45
C ASN A 100 -4.82 21.33 -19.21
N TRP A 101 -5.05 20.03 -19.41
CA TRP A 101 -4.99 18.98 -18.39
C TRP A 101 -4.19 17.77 -18.91
N ALA A 102 -3.79 16.87 -18.00
CA ALA A 102 -3.08 15.64 -18.36
C ALA A 102 -4.03 14.64 -19.06
N VAL A 103 -3.54 13.96 -20.09
CA VAL A 103 -4.32 12.97 -20.85
C VAL A 103 -3.67 11.59 -20.77
N THR A 104 -4.46 10.54 -20.63
CA THR A 104 -3.95 9.17 -20.70
C THR A 104 -4.01 8.66 -22.13
N VAL A 105 -2.86 8.30 -22.68
CA VAL A 105 -2.71 7.75 -24.02
C VAL A 105 -2.14 6.35 -23.91
N TYR A 106 -2.74 5.40 -24.62
CA TYR A 106 -2.19 4.06 -24.77
C TYR A 106 -1.41 3.96 -26.07
N VAL A 107 -0.23 3.37 -25.99
CA VAL A 107 0.59 3.02 -27.14
C VAL A 107 0.65 1.51 -27.24
N GLN A 108 0.26 0.95 -28.38
CA GLN A 108 0.40 -0.47 -28.67
C GLN A 108 1.33 -0.67 -29.87
N ILE A 109 2.35 -1.51 -29.70
CA ILE A 109 3.26 -1.94 -30.75
C ILE A 109 2.95 -3.41 -31.04
N GLN A 110 2.72 -3.77 -32.29
CA GLN A 110 2.32 -5.12 -32.69
C GLN A 110 3.27 -5.68 -33.73
N SER A 111 3.69 -6.93 -33.54
CA SER A 111 4.44 -7.72 -34.54
C SER A 111 3.53 -8.59 -35.40
N ASN A 112 4.05 -9.05 -36.54
CA ASN A 112 3.29 -9.79 -37.55
C ASN A 112 2.73 -11.13 -37.03
N ASN A 113 3.37 -11.70 -36.01
CA ASN A 113 2.92 -12.92 -35.32
C ASN A 113 1.79 -12.67 -34.30
N GLY A 114 1.31 -11.44 -34.16
CA GLY A 114 0.23 -11.06 -33.25
C GLY A 114 0.67 -10.70 -31.83
N GLN A 115 1.96 -10.83 -31.47
CA GLN A 115 2.45 -10.36 -30.18
C GLN A 115 2.32 -8.84 -30.08
N THR A 116 1.99 -8.35 -28.89
CA THR A 116 1.80 -6.93 -28.63
C THR A 116 2.52 -6.48 -27.37
N LEU A 117 3.17 -5.33 -27.48
CA LEU A 117 3.67 -4.56 -26.36
C LEU A 117 2.77 -3.34 -26.15
N THR A 118 2.32 -3.10 -24.92
CA THR A 118 1.40 -2.01 -24.59
C THR A 118 1.97 -1.13 -23.50
N SER A 119 1.85 0.18 -23.66
CA SER A 119 2.23 1.21 -22.70
C SER A 119 1.05 2.11 -22.40
N ARG A 120 0.75 2.31 -21.11
CA ARG A 120 -0.11 3.39 -20.65
C ARG A 120 0.76 4.60 -20.35
N VAL A 121 0.45 5.75 -20.94
CA VAL A 121 1.22 6.98 -20.84
C VAL A 121 0.32 8.07 -20.28
N ASP A 122 0.61 8.55 -19.07
CA ASP A 122 -0.03 9.74 -18.53
C ASP A 122 0.77 10.97 -19.02
N LEU A 123 0.25 11.61 -20.06
CA LEU A 123 0.89 12.73 -20.75
C LEU A 123 0.45 14.05 -20.08
N PRO A 124 1.33 14.76 -19.35
CA PRO A 124 0.96 16.02 -18.72
C PRO A 124 0.70 17.13 -19.75
N ALA A 125 -0.08 18.13 -19.33
CA ALA A 125 -0.12 19.40 -20.02
C ALA A 125 1.25 20.09 -19.92
N GLY A 126 1.63 20.86 -20.95
CA GLY A 126 2.92 21.52 -21.00
C GLY A 126 3.51 21.54 -22.40
N PRO A 127 4.79 21.88 -22.55
CA PRO A 127 5.47 21.93 -23.84
C PRO A 127 5.73 20.53 -24.40
N ALA A 128 6.19 20.47 -25.65
CA ALA A 128 6.45 19.20 -26.29
C ALA A 128 7.59 18.45 -25.60
N GLN A 129 7.46 17.12 -25.63
CA GLN A 129 8.35 16.19 -24.99
C GLN A 129 8.56 14.97 -25.87
N THR A 130 9.65 14.24 -25.64
CA THR A 130 9.95 13.01 -26.36
C THR A 130 9.49 11.84 -25.50
N LEU A 131 8.38 11.22 -25.89
CA LEU A 131 7.95 9.93 -25.36
C LEU A 131 8.89 8.85 -25.85
N LEU A 132 9.37 8.03 -24.92
CA LEU A 132 10.17 6.84 -25.19
C LEU A 132 9.42 5.62 -24.65
N VAL A 133 9.16 4.67 -25.54
CA VAL A 133 8.51 3.39 -25.21
C VAL A 133 9.54 2.27 -25.37
N PRO A 134 9.96 1.62 -24.28
CA PRO A 134 10.86 0.47 -24.34
C PRO A 134 10.29 -0.63 -25.21
N LEU A 135 11.10 -1.20 -26.10
CA LEU A 135 10.71 -2.30 -27.01
C LEU A 135 10.80 -3.69 -26.37
N VAL A 136 11.21 -3.74 -25.10
CA VAL A 136 11.16 -4.90 -24.21
C VAL A 136 10.36 -4.48 -22.99
N ALA A 137 9.45 -5.35 -22.52
CA ALA A 137 8.62 -5.07 -21.35
C ALA A 137 9.48 -4.68 -20.15
N THR A 138 9.17 -3.53 -19.56
CA THR A 138 9.88 -2.99 -18.40
C THR A 138 8.94 -2.10 -17.61
N SER A 139 9.16 -2.10 -16.30
CA SER A 139 8.41 -1.31 -15.33
C SER A 139 9.33 -0.89 -14.19
N PRO A 140 8.95 0.11 -13.38
CA PRO A 140 9.62 0.36 -12.11
C PRO A 140 9.79 -0.91 -11.28
N LEU A 141 8.81 -1.81 -11.28
CA LEU A 141 8.86 -3.04 -10.50
C LEU A 141 9.96 -4.00 -10.99
N SER A 142 10.19 -4.06 -12.30
CA SER A 142 11.36 -4.77 -12.86
C SER A 142 12.70 -4.15 -12.48
N GLN A 143 12.69 -2.87 -12.04
CA GLN A 143 13.83 -2.16 -11.45
C GLN A 143 13.89 -2.29 -9.91
N GLY A 144 13.00 -3.11 -9.33
CA GLY A 144 12.91 -3.40 -7.90
C GLY A 144 12.19 -2.33 -7.08
N MET A 145 11.43 -1.43 -7.71
CA MET A 145 10.74 -0.33 -7.04
C MET A 145 9.28 -0.18 -7.49
N LYS A 146 8.36 0.20 -6.60
CA LYS A 146 6.92 0.32 -6.92
C LYS A 146 6.64 1.44 -7.92
N ALA A 147 7.32 2.58 -7.77
CA ALA A 147 7.25 3.71 -8.69
C ALA A 147 8.64 4.15 -9.14
N GLY A 148 8.75 4.58 -10.40
CA GLY A 148 9.99 5.13 -10.96
C GLY A 148 10.08 6.65 -10.79
N PRO A 149 11.22 7.26 -11.14
CA PRO A 149 11.42 8.71 -11.04
C PRO A 149 10.29 9.52 -11.71
N PRO A 150 9.92 10.70 -11.16
CA PRO A 150 8.88 11.53 -11.74
C PRO A 150 9.17 11.88 -13.19
N MET A 151 8.13 11.79 -14.02
CA MET A 151 8.20 12.09 -15.44
C MET A 151 7.25 13.24 -15.78
N PRO A 152 7.58 14.04 -16.82
CA PRO A 152 8.81 14.02 -17.60
C PRO A 152 10.00 14.61 -16.84
N MET A 153 11.22 14.27 -17.27
CA MET A 153 12.46 14.87 -16.79
C MET A 153 13.32 15.40 -17.93
N THR A 154 14.21 16.33 -17.63
CA THR A 154 15.17 16.85 -18.61
C THR A 154 16.44 16.00 -18.62
N VAL A 155 16.78 15.44 -19.77
CA VAL A 155 18.01 14.68 -20.02
C VAL A 155 18.72 15.36 -21.20
N ASP A 156 19.97 15.80 -21.00
CA ASP A 156 20.78 16.49 -22.01
C ASP A 156 20.04 17.65 -22.73
N GLY A 157 19.27 18.42 -21.97
CA GLY A 157 18.47 19.55 -22.48
C GLY A 157 17.16 19.15 -23.18
N GLN A 158 16.85 17.85 -23.29
CA GLN A 158 15.60 17.35 -23.85
C GLN A 158 14.62 16.92 -22.77
N ARG A 159 13.36 17.30 -22.92
CA ARG A 159 12.26 16.83 -22.07
C ARG A 159 11.87 15.41 -22.47
N ILE A 160 12.19 14.44 -21.64
CA ILE A 160 11.94 13.00 -21.86
C ILE A 160 10.77 12.53 -21.00
N LEU A 161 9.89 11.75 -21.62
CA LEU A 161 8.84 10.99 -20.96
C LEU A 161 9.09 9.50 -21.21
N LEU A 162 9.72 8.81 -20.25
CA LEU A 162 9.98 7.37 -20.36
C LEU A 162 8.77 6.59 -19.87
N ALA A 163 8.16 5.79 -20.75
CA ALA A 163 7.01 4.96 -20.42
C ALA A 163 7.43 3.57 -19.91
N SER A 164 6.53 2.93 -19.15
CA SER A 164 6.59 1.48 -18.89
C SER A 164 5.88 0.72 -20.01
N SER A 165 6.22 -0.54 -20.21
CA SER A 165 5.60 -1.40 -21.22
C SER A 165 5.37 -2.82 -20.70
N SER A 166 4.30 -3.46 -21.17
CA SER A 166 3.94 -4.84 -20.83
C SER A 166 3.56 -5.64 -22.07
N GLY A 167 3.73 -6.96 -22.01
CA GLY A 167 3.51 -7.88 -23.14
C GLY A 167 4.81 -8.31 -23.80
N GLU A 168 4.73 -8.79 -25.04
CA GLU A 168 5.84 -9.33 -25.80
C GLU A 168 5.88 -8.72 -27.21
N LEU A 169 7.05 -8.69 -27.83
CA LEU A 169 7.22 -8.15 -29.18
C LEU A 169 8.34 -8.87 -29.92
N ASP A 170 8.02 -9.43 -31.09
CA ASP A 170 9.05 -9.76 -32.08
C ASP A 170 9.50 -8.48 -32.78
N ARG A 171 10.60 -7.91 -32.29
CA ARG A 171 11.17 -6.66 -32.80
C ARG A 171 11.63 -6.76 -34.25
N SER A 172 11.86 -7.95 -34.80
CA SER A 172 12.29 -8.10 -36.20
C SER A 172 11.15 -7.99 -37.20
N GLN A 173 9.89 -8.04 -36.75
CA GLN A 173 8.70 -8.11 -37.59
C GLN A 173 7.58 -7.17 -37.12
N VAL A 174 7.91 -5.92 -36.78
CA VAL A 174 6.91 -4.94 -36.28
C VAL A 174 6.02 -4.43 -37.42
N VAL A 175 4.70 -4.57 -37.27
CA VAL A 175 3.72 -4.23 -38.32
C VAL A 175 2.85 -3.03 -38.00
N SER A 176 2.73 -2.63 -36.73
CA SER A 176 2.02 -1.40 -36.40
C SER A 176 2.40 -0.78 -35.06
N VAL A 177 2.22 0.54 -34.98
CA VAL A 177 2.14 1.31 -33.73
C VAL A 177 0.77 2.00 -33.69
N SER A 178 0.02 1.82 -32.62
CA SER A 178 -1.29 2.45 -32.43
C SER A 178 -1.29 3.33 -31.19
N LEU A 179 -1.73 4.57 -31.34
CA LEU A 179 -2.08 5.45 -30.22
C LEU A 179 -3.60 5.43 -30.07
N TRP A 180 -4.10 5.24 -28.86
CA TRP A 180 -5.53 5.28 -28.58
C TRP A 180 -5.84 5.79 -27.17
N MET A 181 -7.08 6.20 -26.95
CA MET A 181 -7.58 6.63 -25.63
C MET A 181 -8.75 5.73 -25.22
N ASP A 182 -8.80 5.35 -23.95
CA ASP A 182 -9.88 4.51 -23.43
C ASP A 182 -11.09 5.37 -23.07
N GLN A 183 -12.18 5.20 -23.81
CA GLN A 183 -13.48 5.86 -23.59
C GLN A 183 -13.40 7.35 -23.17
N PRO A 184 -12.69 8.22 -23.91
CA PRO A 184 -12.60 9.63 -23.52
C PRO A 184 -13.99 10.29 -23.46
N LYS A 185 -14.28 10.97 -22.34
CA LYS A 185 -15.59 11.63 -22.12
C LYS A 185 -15.81 12.89 -22.98
N ALA A 186 -14.74 13.43 -23.55
CA ALA A 186 -14.74 14.58 -24.43
C ALA A 186 -13.67 14.38 -25.50
N ALA A 187 -13.78 15.09 -26.62
CA ALA A 187 -12.73 15.10 -27.63
C ALA A 187 -11.42 15.61 -27.03
N GLN A 188 -10.32 14.89 -27.28
CA GLN A 188 -9.00 15.20 -26.73
C GLN A 188 -7.98 15.27 -27.86
N SER A 189 -7.10 16.26 -27.82
CA SER A 189 -6.13 16.52 -28.89
C SER A 189 -4.69 16.30 -28.42
N LEU A 190 -3.88 15.70 -29.29
CA LEU A 190 -2.43 15.64 -29.18
C LEU A 190 -1.80 16.42 -30.33
N LEU A 191 -0.64 17.03 -30.09
CA LEU A 191 0.23 17.53 -31.15
C LEU A 191 1.39 16.55 -31.34
N LEU A 192 1.62 16.07 -32.56
CA LEU A 192 2.64 15.07 -32.90
C LEU A 192 3.65 15.64 -33.90
N GLU A 193 4.91 15.23 -33.80
CA GLU A 193 5.96 15.68 -34.73
C GLU A 193 6.77 14.51 -35.32
N ARG A 194 7.76 13.99 -34.60
CA ARG A 194 8.69 12.97 -35.11
C ARG A 194 8.43 11.64 -34.44
N PHE A 195 8.19 10.61 -35.25
CA PHE A 195 8.08 9.21 -34.85
C PHE A 195 9.28 8.43 -35.36
N GLY A 196 9.85 7.57 -34.52
CA GLY A 196 11.05 6.83 -34.85
C GLY A 196 11.43 5.77 -33.82
N VAL A 197 12.68 5.33 -33.90
CA VAL A 197 13.30 4.41 -32.95
C VAL A 197 14.70 4.90 -32.58
N GLN A 198 15.19 4.48 -31.43
CA GLN A 198 16.54 4.82 -30.98
C GLN A 198 17.07 3.78 -29.99
N ASP A 199 18.35 3.90 -29.64
CA ASP A 199 18.90 3.21 -28.49
C ASP A 199 18.29 3.72 -27.17
N GLY A 200 18.20 2.84 -26.17
CA GLY A 200 17.57 3.12 -24.89
C GLY A 200 18.51 3.16 -23.69
N GLU A 201 19.77 2.72 -23.83
CA GLU A 201 20.65 2.50 -22.68
C GLU A 201 21.03 3.83 -22.01
N ALA A 202 21.47 4.82 -22.79
CA ALA A 202 21.89 6.11 -22.27
C ALA A 202 20.76 6.82 -21.49
N VAL A 203 19.54 6.80 -22.03
CA VAL A 203 18.38 7.39 -21.36
C VAL A 203 18.04 6.61 -20.10
N THR A 204 18.05 5.28 -20.16
CA THR A 204 17.78 4.45 -18.96
C THR A 204 18.79 4.76 -17.86
N ARG A 205 20.08 4.88 -18.19
CA ARG A 205 21.13 5.29 -17.24
C ARG A 205 20.92 6.71 -16.72
N ALA A 206 20.50 7.66 -17.55
CA ALA A 206 20.20 9.02 -17.09
C ALA A 206 18.98 9.07 -16.16
N VAL A 207 17.94 8.28 -16.45
CA VAL A 207 16.70 8.24 -15.65
C VAL A 207 16.94 7.54 -14.32
N TYR A 208 17.52 6.33 -14.33
CA TYR A 208 17.61 5.45 -13.17
C TYR A 208 19.00 5.41 -12.52
N GLY A 209 20.03 6.03 -13.11
CA GLY A 209 21.38 6.03 -12.54
C GLY A 209 21.56 7.14 -11.52
N ASN A 210 22.35 6.91 -10.47
CA ASN A 210 22.59 7.90 -9.42
C ASN A 210 21.29 8.46 -8.82
N LEU A 211 20.30 7.62 -8.54
CA LEU A 211 19.04 8.00 -7.90
C LEU A 211 19.22 8.33 -6.42
N VAL A 212 20.18 7.69 -5.77
CA VAL A 212 20.34 7.70 -4.32
C VAL A 212 21.71 8.27 -3.96
N ASP A 213 21.73 9.29 -3.11
CA ASP A 213 22.95 9.87 -2.56
C ASP A 213 23.51 9.06 -1.38
N ALA A 214 24.65 9.50 -0.82
CA ALA A 214 25.32 8.80 0.29
C ALA A 214 24.50 8.69 1.59
N TYR A 215 23.40 9.44 1.72
CA TYR A 215 22.49 9.43 2.87
C TYR A 215 21.21 8.63 2.58
N GLY A 216 21.07 8.03 1.40
CA GLY A 216 19.85 7.33 1.00
C GLY A 216 18.78 8.24 0.40
N GLN A 217 19.05 9.53 0.23
CA GLN A 217 18.07 10.50 -0.26
C GLN A 217 18.04 10.51 -1.79
N SER A 218 16.88 10.84 -2.35
CA SER A 218 16.74 10.96 -3.80
C SER A 218 17.51 12.16 -4.34
N THR A 219 18.28 11.95 -5.40
CA THR A 219 19.00 13.01 -6.13
C THR A 219 18.11 13.80 -7.08
N ARG A 220 16.87 13.33 -7.31
CA ARG A 220 15.93 13.90 -8.30
C ARG A 220 15.19 15.14 -7.82
N SER A 221 15.18 15.38 -6.52
CA SER A 221 14.41 16.47 -5.91
C SER A 221 15.24 17.22 -4.87
N LYS A 222 14.80 18.44 -4.56
CA LYS A 222 15.28 19.26 -3.44
C LYS A 222 14.10 19.65 -2.57
N TRP A 223 14.26 19.56 -1.26
CA TRP A 223 13.26 19.92 -0.27
C TRP A 223 13.93 20.53 0.97
N PRO A 224 13.19 21.22 1.84
CA PRO A 224 13.78 21.95 2.97
C PRO A 224 14.61 21.09 3.93
N GLU A 225 14.16 19.86 4.19
CA GLU A 225 14.79 18.89 5.08
C GLU A 225 15.89 18.06 4.40
N LYS A 226 16.27 18.34 3.15
CA LYS A 226 17.33 17.58 2.47
C LYS A 226 18.71 17.95 3.01
N ILE A 227 19.53 16.94 3.29
CA ILE A 227 20.86 17.12 3.89
C ILE A 227 21.96 16.94 2.85
N SER A 228 23.06 17.68 2.98
CA SER A 228 24.26 17.49 2.15
C SER A 228 25.54 17.19 2.93
N SER A 229 25.52 17.27 4.27
CA SER A 229 26.68 16.96 5.12
C SER A 229 26.29 16.46 6.52
N ASP A 230 27.21 15.74 7.18
CA ASP A 230 27.04 15.27 8.57
C ASP A 230 26.84 16.44 9.55
N GLU A 231 27.46 17.60 9.30
CA GLU A 231 27.26 18.80 10.14
C GLU A 231 25.84 19.35 10.02
N GLN A 232 25.28 19.37 8.81
CA GLN A 232 23.88 19.75 8.62
C GLN A 232 22.94 18.76 9.30
N LEU A 233 23.21 17.45 9.17
CA LEU A 233 22.43 16.39 9.82
C LEU A 233 22.41 16.58 11.34
N LYS A 234 23.58 16.73 11.96
CA LYS A 234 23.73 16.95 13.41
C LYS A 234 23.10 18.27 13.86
N SER A 235 23.23 19.34 13.07
CA SER A 235 22.62 20.63 13.38
C SER A 235 21.09 20.56 13.34
N ALA A 236 20.51 19.83 12.38
CA ALA A 236 19.06 19.62 12.29
C ALA A 236 18.55 18.80 13.48
N ALA A 237 19.22 17.69 13.81
CA ALA A 237 18.87 16.86 14.96
C ALA A 237 18.95 17.64 16.30
N ALA A 238 19.97 18.48 16.47
CA ALA A 238 20.09 19.31 17.68
C ALA A 238 18.96 20.34 17.81
N LYS A 239 18.46 20.89 16.70
CA LYS A 239 17.29 21.80 16.71
C LYS A 239 16.02 21.06 17.10
N GLU A 240 15.82 19.86 16.56
CA GLU A 240 14.71 18.99 16.93
C GLU A 240 14.73 18.68 18.43
N GLU A 241 15.89 18.28 18.98
CA GLU A 241 16.01 17.94 20.41
C GLU A 241 15.53 19.08 21.33
N GLN A 242 15.82 20.34 20.97
CA GLN A 242 15.34 21.50 21.73
C GLN A 242 13.83 21.71 21.59
N GLN A 243 13.26 21.43 20.43
CA GLN A 243 11.82 21.47 20.22
C GLN A 243 11.11 20.38 21.03
N LEU A 244 11.62 19.14 21.00
CA LEU A 244 11.07 18.02 21.77
C LEU A 244 11.03 18.32 23.25
N LYS A 245 12.10 18.91 23.83
CA LYS A 245 12.12 19.36 25.24
C LYS A 245 10.96 20.30 25.56
N THR A 246 10.67 21.25 24.66
CA THR A 246 9.56 22.19 24.83
C THR A 246 8.23 21.45 24.81
N TRP A 247 7.98 20.62 23.79
CA TRP A 247 6.72 19.90 23.63
C TRP A 247 6.47 18.85 24.71
N LEU A 248 7.50 18.17 25.21
CA LEU A 248 7.38 17.24 26.33
C LEU A 248 7.01 17.98 27.63
N SER A 249 7.61 19.15 27.89
CA SER A 249 7.23 19.97 29.05
C SER A 249 5.77 20.47 29.00
N GLU A 250 5.21 20.64 27.80
CA GLU A 250 3.79 20.93 27.60
C GLU A 250 2.94 19.70 27.86
N ARG A 251 3.37 18.53 27.39
CA ARG A 251 2.70 17.25 27.62
C ARG A 251 2.62 16.90 29.11
N GLU A 252 3.67 17.15 29.89
CA GLU A 252 3.67 16.91 31.34
C GLU A 252 2.56 17.67 32.09
N LYS A 253 2.07 18.77 31.51
CA LYS A 253 0.97 19.57 32.06
C LYS A 253 -0.42 19.09 31.58
N SER A 254 -0.48 18.11 30.69
CA SER A 254 -1.72 17.55 30.17
C SER A 254 -2.41 16.66 31.20
N SER A 255 -3.72 16.43 31.03
CA SER A 255 -4.51 15.59 31.94
C SER A 255 -4.55 14.14 31.44
N LEU A 256 -3.35 13.55 31.30
CA LEU A 256 -3.18 12.15 30.92
C LEU A 256 -2.72 11.32 32.13
N ASP A 257 -3.19 10.10 32.22
CA ASP A 257 -2.64 9.10 33.12
C ASP A 257 -1.32 8.53 32.58
N LYS A 258 -0.68 7.63 33.32
CA LYS A 258 0.64 7.09 32.92
C LYS A 258 0.60 6.29 31.62
N PHE A 259 -0.57 5.75 31.25
CA PHE A 259 -0.79 5.01 30.00
C PHE A 259 -1.28 5.91 28.86
N GLY A 260 -1.41 7.22 29.08
CA GLY A 260 -1.91 8.15 28.07
C GLY A 260 -3.43 8.19 27.92
N GLY A 261 -4.18 7.65 28.90
CA GLY A 261 -5.62 7.82 29.03
C GLY A 261 -5.99 9.17 29.63
N TRP A 262 -7.17 9.69 29.29
CA TRP A 262 -7.59 11.02 29.74
C TRP A 262 -8.12 10.99 31.18
N SER A 263 -7.37 11.55 32.13
CA SER A 263 -7.64 11.44 33.57
C SER A 263 -8.79 12.32 34.09
N LYS A 264 -9.28 13.27 33.28
CA LYS A 264 -10.45 14.10 33.60
C LYS A 264 -11.77 13.57 33.00
N GLY A 265 -11.73 12.46 32.27
CA GLY A 265 -12.91 11.86 31.66
C GLY A 265 -13.77 11.05 32.63
N PRO A 266 -14.82 10.37 32.14
CA PRO A 266 -15.60 9.44 32.93
C PRO A 266 -14.69 8.36 33.52
N ALA A 267 -14.81 8.14 34.83
CA ALA A 267 -14.10 7.06 35.48
C ALA A 267 -14.74 5.71 35.11
N PHE A 268 -13.87 4.76 34.78
CA PHE A 268 -14.21 3.36 34.54
C PHE A 268 -13.59 2.50 35.64
N LYS A 269 -14.01 1.23 35.76
CA LYS A 269 -13.33 0.28 36.65
C LYS A 269 -11.88 0.09 36.19
N ALA A 270 -10.92 0.42 37.06
CA ALA A 270 -9.50 0.10 36.91
C ALA A 270 -9.31 -1.42 37.04
N SER A 271 -8.87 -2.07 35.97
CA SER A 271 -8.73 -3.54 35.93
C SER A 271 -7.27 -4.01 36.10
N GLY A 272 -6.31 -3.09 35.98
CA GLY A 272 -4.90 -3.43 35.82
C GLY A 272 -4.48 -3.71 34.38
N PHE A 273 -5.43 -3.80 33.43
CA PHE A 273 -5.19 -4.05 32.01
C PHE A 273 -6.05 -3.16 31.11
N PHE A 274 -5.64 -3.05 29.85
CA PHE A 274 -6.46 -2.45 28.82
C PHE A 274 -7.72 -3.28 28.59
N ARG A 275 -8.84 -2.60 28.36
CA ARG A 275 -10.12 -3.24 28.06
C ARG A 275 -11.01 -2.35 27.23
N THR A 276 -12.13 -2.88 26.77
CA THR A 276 -13.15 -2.11 26.05
C THR A 276 -14.37 -1.88 26.96
N GLU A 277 -15.03 -0.74 26.80
CA GLU A 277 -16.33 -0.47 27.43
C GLU A 277 -17.15 0.47 26.55
N LYS A 278 -18.46 0.22 26.47
CA LYS A 278 -19.40 1.14 25.83
C LYS A 278 -20.12 1.96 26.90
N ARG A 279 -20.16 3.28 26.71
CA ARG A 279 -20.89 4.22 27.59
C ARG A 279 -21.55 5.29 26.73
N ASP A 280 -22.83 5.54 27.00
CA ASP A 280 -23.63 6.57 26.31
C ASP A 280 -23.56 6.50 24.78
N GLY A 281 -23.58 5.27 24.24
CA GLY A 281 -23.54 5.02 22.80
C GLY A 281 -22.15 5.06 22.15
N ARG A 282 -21.09 5.45 22.88
CA ARG A 282 -19.70 5.47 22.41
C ARG A 282 -18.89 4.32 23.00
N TRP A 283 -18.06 3.72 22.17
CA TRP A 283 -17.04 2.76 22.59
C TRP A 283 -15.77 3.47 23.05
N TYR A 284 -15.14 2.91 24.08
CA TYR A 284 -13.87 3.37 24.62
C TYR A 284 -12.91 2.19 24.74
N LEU A 285 -11.62 2.42 24.46
CA LEU A 285 -10.58 1.70 25.18
C LEU A 285 -10.46 2.33 26.57
N VAL A 286 -10.16 1.51 27.57
CA VAL A 286 -10.01 1.91 28.96
C VAL A 286 -8.63 1.49 29.41
N THR A 287 -7.86 2.44 29.96
CA THR A 287 -6.53 2.16 30.49
C THR A 287 -6.59 1.24 31.70
N PRO A 288 -5.47 0.61 32.08
CA PRO A 288 -5.35 -0.13 33.33
C PRO A 288 -5.83 0.64 34.58
N GLU A 289 -5.69 1.98 34.58
CA GLU A 289 -6.12 2.87 35.68
C GLU A 289 -7.59 3.29 35.59
N GLY A 290 -8.32 2.85 34.57
CA GLY A 290 -9.76 3.11 34.45
C GLY A 290 -10.10 4.45 33.78
N HIS A 291 -9.23 4.98 32.92
CA HIS A 291 -9.49 6.21 32.18
C HIS A 291 -9.79 5.94 30.70
N PRO A 292 -10.62 6.76 30.04
CA PRO A 292 -10.86 6.66 28.60
C PRO A 292 -9.57 6.84 27.82
N PHE A 293 -9.35 5.97 26.85
CA PHE A 293 -8.20 5.93 25.97
C PHE A 293 -8.66 5.94 24.52
N TYR A 294 -8.05 6.79 23.71
CA TYR A 294 -8.18 6.76 22.26
C TYR A 294 -6.79 6.52 21.70
N SER A 295 -6.62 5.38 21.02
CA SER A 295 -5.29 4.91 20.60
C SER A 295 -4.83 5.67 19.36
N LEU A 296 -3.88 6.59 19.54
CA LEU A 296 -3.19 7.31 18.48
C LEU A 296 -1.83 6.64 18.31
N GLY A 297 -1.72 5.78 17.29
CA GLY A 297 -0.57 4.91 17.09
C GLY A 297 0.24 5.20 15.84
N VAL A 298 1.46 4.66 15.81
CA VAL A 298 2.35 4.64 14.64
C VAL A 298 2.87 3.23 14.45
N ASN A 299 2.72 2.65 13.26
CA ASN A 299 3.26 1.32 12.93
C ASN A 299 4.70 1.40 12.42
N THR A 300 5.37 0.25 12.44
CA THR A 300 6.73 0.02 11.95
C THR A 300 7.75 1.01 12.52
N VAL A 301 7.64 1.31 13.81
CA VAL A 301 8.61 2.15 14.50
C VAL A 301 9.84 1.29 14.78
N SER A 302 10.74 1.19 13.82
CA SER A 302 11.90 0.29 13.88
C SER A 302 13.10 0.89 13.14
N PRO A 303 14.35 0.63 13.59
CA PRO A 303 15.54 1.08 12.89
C PRO A 303 15.96 0.17 11.73
N GLU A 304 15.25 -0.93 11.47
CA GLU A 304 15.69 -1.99 10.53
C GLU A 304 14.82 -2.11 9.27
N VAL A 305 13.88 -1.18 9.03
CA VAL A 305 12.87 -1.29 7.96
C VAL A 305 13.20 -0.53 6.68
N ASN A 306 14.43 0.00 6.54
CA ASN A 306 14.86 0.81 5.39
C ASN A 306 15.90 0.12 4.47
N GLN A 307 16.00 -1.21 4.55
CA GLN A 307 16.93 -1.96 3.72
C GLN A 307 16.48 -1.99 2.25
N THR A 308 17.43 -1.85 1.33
CA THR A 308 17.20 -1.94 -0.12
C THR A 308 18.28 -2.79 -0.79
N TYR A 309 17.88 -3.66 -1.72
CA TYR A 309 18.83 -4.44 -2.52
C TYR A 309 19.73 -3.51 -3.34
N VAL A 310 21.03 -3.82 -3.42
CA VAL A 310 21.99 -3.08 -4.25
C VAL A 310 22.59 -3.94 -5.35
N ALA A 311 22.63 -5.27 -5.15
CA ALA A 311 23.24 -6.21 -6.07
C ALA A 311 22.64 -6.10 -7.48
N GLY A 312 23.48 -5.85 -8.49
CA GLY A 312 23.08 -5.72 -9.89
C GLY A 312 22.45 -4.37 -10.26
N ARG A 313 22.27 -3.47 -9.28
CA ARG A 313 21.78 -2.10 -9.49
C ARG A 313 22.62 -1.05 -8.79
N GLU A 314 23.91 -1.33 -8.55
CA GLU A 314 24.86 -0.41 -7.91
C GLU A 314 24.95 0.94 -8.63
N TRP A 315 24.75 0.96 -9.95
CA TRP A 315 24.72 2.18 -10.78
C TRP A 315 23.56 3.14 -10.46
N MET A 316 22.56 2.70 -9.69
CA MET A 316 21.49 3.57 -9.17
C MET A 316 21.92 4.40 -7.95
N PHE A 317 23.11 4.15 -7.39
CA PHE A 317 23.61 4.81 -6.18
C PHE A 317 24.84 5.65 -6.53
N GLU A 318 24.86 6.93 -6.15
CA GLU A 318 26.01 7.83 -6.40
C GLU A 318 27.29 7.29 -5.75
N SER A 319 27.16 6.75 -4.55
CA SER A 319 28.21 6.04 -3.85
C SER A 319 27.62 5.04 -2.86
N LEU A 320 28.35 3.94 -2.67
CA LEU A 320 28.12 2.94 -1.65
C LEU A 320 29.43 2.81 -0.85
N PRO A 321 29.38 2.54 0.47
CA PRO A 321 30.60 2.45 1.27
C PRO A 321 31.54 1.36 0.77
N LYS A 322 32.85 1.64 0.81
CA LYS A 322 33.88 0.62 0.55
C LYS A 322 34.04 -0.29 1.75
N ALA A 323 34.51 -1.52 1.52
CA ALA A 323 34.62 -2.54 2.57
C ALA A 323 35.46 -2.14 3.80
N ASP A 324 36.39 -1.20 3.66
CA ASP A 324 37.24 -0.66 4.73
C ASP A 324 36.67 0.60 5.40
N GLU A 325 35.53 1.14 4.92
CA GLU A 325 34.88 2.31 5.50
C GLU A 325 33.93 1.91 6.64
N PRO A 326 33.81 2.72 7.72
CA PRO A 326 33.00 2.37 8.90
C PRO A 326 31.53 2.03 8.60
N LEU A 327 30.95 2.69 7.60
CA LEU A 327 29.54 2.52 7.21
C LEU A 327 29.29 1.21 6.42
N ALA A 328 30.34 0.51 5.97
CA ALA A 328 30.16 -0.79 5.29
C ALA A 328 29.62 -1.89 6.20
N SER A 329 29.57 -1.67 7.51
CA SER A 329 28.92 -2.56 8.46
C SER A 329 27.40 -2.67 8.29
N HIS A 330 26.77 -1.77 7.51
CA HIS A 330 25.32 -1.77 7.21
C HIS A 330 24.94 -2.50 5.91
N PHE A 331 25.87 -3.24 5.31
CA PHE A 331 25.53 -4.21 4.27
C PHE A 331 25.02 -5.52 4.90
N GLY A 332 24.11 -6.18 4.19
CA GLY A 332 23.77 -7.58 4.44
C GLY A 332 23.36 -8.29 3.16
N GLU A 333 22.87 -9.51 3.30
CA GLU A 333 22.37 -10.32 2.19
C GLU A 333 20.99 -10.91 2.53
N GLY A 334 20.18 -11.16 1.52
CA GLY A 334 18.82 -11.69 1.69
C GLY A 334 18.26 -12.29 0.42
N ASP A 335 17.11 -12.96 0.56
CA ASP A 335 16.32 -13.47 -0.56
C ASP A 335 14.83 -13.33 -0.23
N ASN A 336 14.14 -12.48 -0.98
CA ASN A 336 12.70 -12.22 -0.85
C ASN A 336 11.92 -12.77 -2.06
N ARG A 337 12.42 -13.83 -2.69
CA ARG A 337 11.67 -14.60 -3.70
C ARG A 337 10.75 -15.59 -2.99
N GLY A 338 9.55 -15.12 -2.66
CA GLY A 338 8.52 -15.88 -1.95
C GLY A 338 7.49 -16.52 -2.88
N GLY A 339 7.38 -16.04 -4.13
CA GLY A 339 6.37 -16.51 -5.08
C GLY A 339 4.94 -16.08 -4.74
N ASN A 340 4.78 -15.06 -3.89
CA ASN A 340 3.48 -14.47 -3.57
C ASN A 340 3.15 -13.32 -4.54
N GLY A 341 1.97 -12.72 -4.40
CA GLY A 341 1.60 -11.60 -5.28
C GLY A 341 2.52 -10.39 -5.11
N ALA A 342 3.06 -10.16 -3.90
CA ALA A 342 3.87 -9.00 -3.58
C ALA A 342 5.25 -8.98 -4.28
N ASP A 343 5.85 -10.14 -4.59
CA ASP A 343 7.13 -10.22 -5.32
C ASP A 343 6.99 -10.54 -6.82
N GLN A 344 5.76 -10.76 -7.31
CA GLN A 344 5.51 -11.10 -8.72
C GLN A 344 5.93 -9.98 -9.67
N GLY A 345 6.79 -10.30 -10.65
CA GLY A 345 7.28 -9.35 -11.65
C GLY A 345 8.35 -8.38 -11.13
N ARG A 346 8.78 -8.53 -9.88
CA ARG A 346 9.81 -7.70 -9.25
C ARG A 346 11.22 -8.17 -9.60
N GLY A 347 12.06 -7.25 -10.06
CA GLY A 347 13.50 -7.45 -10.20
C GLY A 347 14.24 -7.10 -8.90
N TYR A 348 15.51 -7.51 -8.79
CA TYR A 348 16.39 -7.13 -7.66
C TYR A 348 15.81 -7.47 -6.28
N ASN A 349 15.31 -8.70 -6.12
CA ASN A 349 14.64 -9.20 -4.91
C ASN A 349 15.47 -10.22 -4.11
N ALA A 350 16.76 -10.36 -4.43
CA ALA A 350 17.72 -11.19 -3.70
C ALA A 350 19.15 -10.68 -3.89
N GLY A 351 20.04 -11.05 -2.96
CA GLY A 351 21.46 -10.70 -2.97
C GLY A 351 21.82 -9.67 -1.90
N ARG A 352 22.89 -8.91 -2.16
CA ARG A 352 23.38 -7.89 -1.23
C ARG A 352 22.42 -6.69 -1.15
N TRP A 353 22.12 -6.26 0.06
CA TRP A 353 21.34 -5.06 0.39
C TRP A 353 22.14 -4.12 1.28
N TYR A 354 21.71 -2.86 1.37
CA TYR A 354 22.29 -1.84 2.25
C TYR A 354 21.20 -1.10 3.04
N ASP A 355 21.49 -0.76 4.30
CA ASP A 355 20.62 0.02 5.18
C ASP A 355 21.11 1.47 5.33
N PHE A 356 20.48 2.40 4.61
CA PHE A 356 20.83 3.81 4.70
C PHE A 356 20.37 4.46 6.00
N TYR A 357 19.25 4.00 6.59
CA TYR A 357 18.74 4.56 7.82
C TYR A 357 19.67 4.21 8.99
N ALA A 358 20.07 2.94 9.13
CA ALA A 358 21.05 2.52 10.13
C ALA A 358 22.39 3.25 9.98
N ALA A 359 22.85 3.48 8.74
CA ALA A 359 24.04 4.30 8.47
C ALA A 359 23.87 5.76 8.92
N ASN A 360 22.69 6.35 8.75
CA ASN A 360 22.39 7.70 9.23
C ASN A 360 22.27 7.78 10.75
N LEU A 361 21.71 6.75 11.40
CA LEU A 361 21.73 6.62 12.86
C LEU A 361 23.17 6.56 13.38
N GLN A 362 24.08 5.84 12.70
CA GLN A 362 25.50 5.87 13.05
C GLN A 362 26.12 7.27 12.87
N ARG A 363 25.76 8.02 11.83
CA ARG A 363 26.24 9.42 11.64
C ARG A 363 25.80 10.34 12.78
N LEU A 364 24.58 10.15 13.29
CA LEU A 364 23.99 10.94 14.36
C LEU A 364 24.49 10.54 15.75
N TYR A 365 24.53 9.24 16.02
CA TYR A 365 24.68 8.69 17.38
C TYR A 365 25.94 7.86 17.58
N GLY A 366 26.65 7.51 16.51
CA GLY A 366 27.88 6.72 16.60
C GLY A 366 29.02 7.49 17.26
N GLU A 367 29.80 6.79 18.06
CA GLU A 367 31.07 7.30 18.58
C GLU A 367 32.05 7.52 17.41
N PRO A 368 32.82 8.63 17.38
CA PRO A 368 33.82 8.83 16.35
C PRO A 368 34.83 7.69 16.36
N CYS A 369 34.91 6.92 15.27
CA CYS A 369 36.03 6.03 15.04
C CYS A 369 37.29 6.88 14.99
N ALA A 370 38.27 6.63 15.86
CA ALA A 370 39.57 7.29 15.77
C ALA A 370 40.13 7.03 14.37
N ALA A 371 40.21 8.08 13.54
CA ALA A 371 40.82 7.98 12.23
C ALA A 371 42.25 7.49 12.43
N GLN A 372 42.59 6.32 11.88
CA GLN A 372 43.97 5.88 11.84
C GLN A 372 44.75 6.91 11.03
N ALA A 373 45.50 7.76 11.72
CA ALA A 373 46.41 8.69 11.09
C ALA A 373 47.33 7.87 10.19
N LYS A 374 47.33 8.17 8.89
CA LYS A 374 48.27 7.58 7.93
C LYS A 374 49.68 8.06 8.28
N THR A 375 50.34 7.42 9.24
CA THR A 375 51.77 7.56 9.43
C THR A 375 52.47 6.70 8.38
N ALA A 376 53.17 7.37 7.47
CA ALA A 376 54.10 6.71 6.57
C ALA A 376 55.25 6.07 7.36
N ALA A 377 55.63 4.85 6.95
CA ALA A 377 56.77 4.05 7.38
C ALA A 377 56.63 3.26 8.70
N ALA A 378 56.23 1.98 8.59
CA ALA A 378 56.94 0.81 9.11
C ALA A 378 56.12 -0.49 8.84
N ALA A 379 56.82 -1.62 8.86
CA ALA A 379 56.38 -2.96 8.45
C ALA A 379 55.08 -3.48 9.13
N GLU A 380 54.34 -4.28 8.35
CA GLU A 380 53.11 -5.06 8.65
C GLU A 380 52.20 -4.56 9.80
N PRO A 381 51.02 -4.00 9.48
CA PRO A 381 50.05 -3.64 10.51
C PRO A 381 49.39 -4.91 11.07
N PRO A 382 49.16 -5.01 12.41
CA PRO A 382 48.25 -5.99 12.94
C PRO A 382 46.86 -5.75 12.34
N SER A 383 46.10 -6.80 12.03
CA SER A 383 44.73 -6.66 11.52
C SER A 383 43.87 -5.93 12.56
N ALA A 384 43.74 -4.62 12.40
CA ALA A 384 42.84 -3.83 13.22
C ALA A 384 41.42 -4.29 12.89
N ALA A 385 40.71 -4.82 13.90
CA ALA A 385 39.30 -5.10 13.77
C ALA A 385 38.59 -3.82 13.26
N PRO A 386 37.73 -3.90 12.23
CA PRO A 386 37.00 -2.75 11.74
C PRO A 386 36.26 -2.06 12.90
N CYS A 387 36.25 -0.73 12.91
CA CYS A 387 35.49 0.05 13.87
C CYS A 387 34.01 -0.37 13.79
N LYS A 388 33.54 -1.11 14.78
CA LYS A 388 32.15 -1.59 14.84
C LYS A 388 31.31 -0.57 15.59
N ALA A 389 31.17 0.63 15.03
CA ALA A 389 30.19 1.58 15.52
C ALA A 389 28.81 1.01 15.20
N THR A 390 28.15 0.49 16.23
CA THR A 390 26.78 -0.05 16.14
C THR A 390 25.80 1.05 16.49
N VAL A 391 24.60 0.99 15.93
CA VAL A 391 23.50 1.89 16.31
C VAL A 391 23.24 1.69 17.80
N ASP A 392 23.30 2.77 18.59
CA ASP A 392 22.85 2.76 19.99
C ASP A 392 21.31 2.67 20.00
N GLU A 393 20.81 1.44 19.99
CA GLU A 393 19.38 1.15 19.91
C GLU A 393 18.60 1.77 21.07
N GLN A 394 19.17 1.78 22.29
CA GLN A 394 18.51 2.37 23.45
C GLN A 394 18.37 3.88 23.32
N LYS A 395 19.40 4.56 22.80
CA LYS A 395 19.36 5.99 22.52
C LYS A 395 18.34 6.32 21.42
N TRP A 396 18.32 5.53 20.34
CA TRP A 396 17.32 5.67 19.28
C TRP A 396 15.89 5.45 19.82
N ALA A 397 15.67 4.40 20.62
CA ALA A 397 14.37 4.08 21.21
C ALA A 397 13.90 5.20 22.14
N THR A 398 14.79 5.71 22.99
CA THR A 398 14.50 6.84 23.90
C THR A 398 14.10 8.09 23.13
N HIS A 399 14.90 8.48 22.12
CA HIS A 399 14.61 9.65 21.27
C HIS A 399 13.31 9.48 20.47
N THR A 400 13.05 8.27 19.99
CA THR A 400 11.83 7.94 19.27
C THR A 400 10.59 8.00 20.17
N LEU A 401 10.68 7.51 21.41
CA LEU A 401 9.60 7.66 22.40
C LEU A 401 9.37 9.13 22.79
N ASP A 402 10.43 9.94 22.86
CA ASP A 402 10.34 11.39 23.04
C ASP A 402 9.57 12.03 21.88
N ARG A 403 9.90 11.69 20.63
CA ARG A 403 9.16 12.13 19.44
C ARG A 403 7.69 11.76 19.52
N LEU A 404 7.37 10.47 19.67
CA LEU A 404 5.98 10.00 19.66
C LEU A 404 5.14 10.72 20.71
N GLN A 405 5.62 10.82 21.95
CA GLN A 405 4.92 11.52 23.01
C GLN A 405 4.82 13.04 22.75
N ALA A 406 5.89 13.69 22.30
CA ALA A 406 5.89 15.12 21.97
C ALA A 406 4.93 15.47 20.82
N TRP A 407 4.77 14.56 19.86
CA TRP A 407 3.85 14.67 18.72
C TRP A 407 2.42 14.24 19.07
N GLY A 408 2.15 13.93 20.34
CA GLY A 408 0.81 13.60 20.83
C GLY A 408 0.34 12.18 20.53
N PHE A 409 1.22 11.30 20.02
CA PHE A 409 0.94 9.87 19.96
C PHE A 409 1.01 9.26 21.37
N ASN A 410 0.21 8.23 21.59
CA ASN A 410 0.12 7.52 22.86
C ASN A 410 0.15 6.00 22.69
N THR A 411 0.46 5.48 21.50
CA THR A 411 0.55 4.05 21.22
C THR A 411 1.73 3.77 20.28
N VAL A 412 2.54 2.76 20.60
CA VAL A 412 3.48 2.14 19.67
C VAL A 412 2.71 1.04 18.92
N GLY A 413 2.53 1.25 17.61
CA GLY A 413 1.74 0.37 16.75
C GLY A 413 2.50 -0.91 16.36
N ASN A 414 1.88 -1.66 15.46
CA ASN A 414 2.35 -2.97 15.05
C ASN A 414 3.74 -2.94 14.38
N TRP A 415 4.48 -4.05 14.45
CA TRP A 415 5.81 -4.23 13.84
C TRP A 415 6.88 -3.22 14.26
N SER A 416 6.79 -2.72 15.49
CA SER A 416 7.77 -1.81 16.07
C SER A 416 8.86 -2.58 16.81
N ALA A 417 10.03 -1.96 17.01
CA ALA A 417 11.17 -2.57 17.69
C ALA A 417 10.86 -2.90 19.17
N ASP A 418 11.35 -4.05 19.64
CA ASP A 418 11.11 -4.56 21.00
C ASP A 418 11.62 -3.59 22.08
N SER A 419 12.71 -2.86 21.81
CA SER A 419 13.25 -1.82 22.69
C SER A 419 12.26 -0.68 23.01
N LEU A 420 11.21 -0.50 22.20
CA LEU A 420 10.14 0.47 22.48
C LEU A 420 9.09 -0.10 23.45
N SER A 421 8.72 -1.38 23.32
CA SER A 421 7.81 -2.06 24.24
C SER A 421 8.45 -2.27 25.62
N ASP A 422 9.74 -2.63 25.65
CA ASP A 422 10.49 -2.89 26.89
C ASP A 422 10.68 -1.64 27.76
N ALA A 423 10.52 -0.45 27.17
CA ALA A 423 10.70 0.82 27.86
C ALA A 423 9.60 1.13 28.89
N ALA A 424 8.48 0.40 28.90
CA ALA A 424 7.36 0.58 29.84
C ALA A 424 6.92 2.05 29.98
N ARG A 425 6.85 2.77 28.85
CA ARG A 425 6.64 4.22 28.77
C ARG A 425 5.45 4.62 27.91
N VAL A 426 5.19 3.88 26.83
CA VAL A 426 4.09 4.11 25.89
C VAL A 426 3.41 2.76 25.67
N PRO A 427 2.07 2.66 25.77
CA PRO A 427 1.35 1.43 25.44
C PRO A 427 1.66 0.93 24.03
N TYR A 428 1.55 -0.37 23.82
CA TYR A 428 1.92 -0.97 22.53
C TYR A 428 0.96 -2.09 22.10
N THR A 429 1.08 -2.49 20.84
CA THR A 429 0.33 -3.61 20.23
C THR A 429 1.27 -4.56 19.51
N LEU A 430 0.98 -5.86 19.53
CA LEU A 430 1.80 -6.88 18.88
C LEU A 430 1.01 -7.67 17.82
N PRO A 431 1.66 -8.23 16.79
CA PRO A 431 1.03 -9.15 15.86
C PRO A 431 1.13 -10.59 16.37
N LEU A 432 0.10 -11.39 16.12
CA LEU A 432 0.22 -12.85 16.05
C LEU A 432 0.50 -13.20 14.59
N SER A 433 1.78 -13.29 14.24
CA SER A 433 2.20 -13.76 12.91
C SER A 433 2.11 -15.28 12.86
N ILE A 434 0.98 -15.79 12.37
CA ILE A 434 0.74 -17.24 12.31
C ILE A 434 1.36 -17.75 11.01
N VAL A 435 2.51 -18.39 11.14
CA VAL A 435 3.25 -18.98 10.01
C VAL A 435 3.49 -20.45 10.29
N GLY A 436 3.22 -21.30 9.32
CA GLY A 436 3.42 -22.74 9.41
C GLY A 436 3.20 -23.46 8.10
N ASP A 437 3.52 -24.75 8.09
CA ASP A 437 3.26 -25.65 6.97
C ASP A 437 1.85 -26.24 7.09
N TYR A 438 0.84 -25.39 6.91
CA TYR A 438 -0.57 -25.79 6.81
C TYR A 438 -1.07 -25.60 5.38
N ALA A 439 -2.16 -26.28 5.03
CA ALA A 439 -2.83 -26.03 3.75
C ALA A 439 -3.32 -24.57 3.66
N SER A 440 -3.33 -24.00 2.46
CA SER A 440 -3.86 -22.66 2.20
C SER A 440 -4.81 -22.67 0.99
N ILE A 441 -5.72 -21.70 0.95
CA ILE A 441 -6.73 -21.55 -0.08
C ILE A 441 -6.47 -20.25 -0.84
N SER A 442 -6.31 -20.37 -2.15
CA SER A 442 -6.23 -19.21 -3.04
C SER A 442 -7.60 -18.56 -3.22
N THR A 443 -7.66 -17.24 -3.08
CA THR A 443 -8.84 -16.44 -3.46
C THR A 443 -8.61 -15.63 -4.73
N GLY A 444 -7.45 -15.79 -5.36
CA GLY A 444 -6.99 -14.95 -6.48
C GLY A 444 -6.50 -13.57 -6.04
N ASN A 445 -6.53 -13.26 -4.74
CA ASN A 445 -5.96 -12.05 -4.14
C ASN A 445 -4.86 -12.40 -3.12
N ASP A 446 -4.03 -13.40 -3.45
CA ASP A 446 -3.02 -13.97 -2.55
C ASP A 446 -1.75 -13.10 -2.47
N TRP A 447 -1.94 -11.80 -2.23
CA TRP A 447 -0.85 -10.80 -2.24
C TRP A 447 0.24 -11.15 -1.22
N TRP A 448 -0.17 -11.45 0.01
CA TRP A 448 0.70 -11.90 1.11
C TRP A 448 0.80 -13.43 1.23
N GLY A 449 0.10 -14.16 0.37
CA GLY A 449 -0.09 -15.60 0.44
C GLY A 449 -1.58 -15.99 0.46
N GLY A 450 -1.85 -17.28 0.29
CA GLY A 450 -3.22 -17.82 0.35
C GLY A 450 -3.78 -17.83 1.76
N MET A 451 -5.10 -17.90 1.89
CA MET A 451 -5.81 -17.95 3.16
C MET A 451 -5.44 -19.23 3.95
N PRO A 452 -4.96 -19.17 5.20
CA PRO A 452 -4.69 -20.35 6.02
C PRO A 452 -5.94 -21.23 6.17
N ASP A 453 -5.80 -22.55 6.00
CA ASP A 453 -6.88 -23.51 6.24
C ASP A 453 -7.05 -23.75 7.75
N PRO A 454 -8.10 -23.23 8.41
CA PRO A 454 -8.27 -23.35 9.84
C PRO A 454 -8.73 -24.75 10.28
N PHE A 455 -9.12 -25.62 9.33
CA PHE A 455 -9.48 -27.01 9.60
C PHE A 455 -8.27 -27.94 9.55
N ASP A 456 -7.11 -27.44 9.10
CA ASP A 456 -5.84 -28.16 9.19
C ASP A 456 -5.33 -28.15 10.64
N PRO A 457 -5.13 -29.32 11.28
CA PRO A 457 -4.56 -29.36 12.63
C PRO A 457 -3.21 -28.64 12.75
N ARG A 458 -2.45 -28.55 11.65
CA ARG A 458 -1.17 -27.82 11.60
C ARG A 458 -1.36 -26.32 11.75
N PHE A 459 -2.50 -25.75 11.33
CA PHE A 459 -2.84 -24.35 11.59
C PHE A 459 -3.05 -24.11 13.08
N ALA A 460 -3.77 -25.00 13.78
CA ALA A 460 -3.95 -24.90 15.22
C ALA A 460 -2.61 -24.99 15.98
N MET A 461 -1.70 -25.88 15.55
CA MET A 461 -0.35 -25.97 16.11
C MET A 461 0.49 -24.70 15.83
N ALA A 462 0.41 -24.13 14.62
CA ALA A 462 1.09 -22.89 14.27
C ALA A 462 0.55 -21.71 15.09
N THR A 463 -0.78 -21.64 15.27
CA THR A 463 -1.44 -20.63 16.09
C THR A 463 -0.97 -20.70 17.53
N GLU A 464 -1.02 -21.88 18.14
CA GLU A 464 -0.57 -22.10 19.51
C GLU A 464 0.90 -21.71 19.70
N ARG A 465 1.76 -22.05 18.73
CA ARG A 465 3.16 -21.65 18.74
C ARG A 465 3.33 -20.14 18.66
N ALA A 466 2.65 -19.48 17.73
CA ALA A 466 2.73 -18.03 17.54
C ALA A 466 2.27 -17.28 18.79
N VAL A 467 1.13 -17.70 19.38
CA VAL A 467 0.60 -17.13 20.61
C VAL A 467 1.55 -17.39 21.79
N ALA A 468 2.04 -18.60 21.97
CA ALA A 468 2.96 -18.92 23.08
C ALA A 468 4.26 -18.11 23.00
N ILE A 469 4.78 -17.87 21.79
CA ILE A 469 5.97 -17.02 21.59
C ILE A 469 5.63 -15.56 21.92
N ALA A 470 4.56 -15.02 21.33
CA ALA A 470 4.18 -13.62 21.52
C ALA A 470 3.72 -13.30 22.95
N ALA A 471 3.24 -14.29 23.71
CA ALA A 471 2.83 -14.12 25.09
C ALA A 471 3.95 -14.36 26.12
N ARG A 472 5.04 -15.04 25.74
CA ARG A 472 6.05 -15.53 26.69
C ARG A 472 6.57 -14.46 27.65
N ASP A 473 6.95 -13.31 27.11
CA ASP A 473 7.56 -12.21 27.86
C ASP A 473 6.60 -11.00 28.05
N HIS A 474 5.37 -11.11 27.53
CA HIS A 474 4.37 -10.03 27.55
C HIS A 474 3.07 -10.41 28.27
N ARG A 475 2.96 -11.65 28.75
CA ARG A 475 1.83 -12.08 29.57
C ARG A 475 1.73 -11.19 30.81
N ASP A 476 0.53 -10.69 31.05
CA ASP A 476 0.23 -9.80 32.18
C ASP A 476 1.01 -8.46 32.16
N ASP A 477 1.59 -8.07 31.02
CA ASP A 477 2.11 -6.72 30.85
C ASP A 477 0.94 -5.71 30.75
N PRO A 478 0.81 -4.75 31.69
CA PRO A 478 -0.25 -3.75 31.64
C PRO A 478 -0.08 -2.71 30.52
N TRP A 479 1.11 -2.61 29.89
CA TRP A 479 1.37 -1.70 28.77
C TRP A 479 0.92 -2.27 27.42
N LEU A 480 0.79 -3.59 27.32
CA LEU A 480 0.30 -4.25 26.12
C LEU A 480 -1.22 -4.08 26.01
N ILE A 481 -1.66 -3.35 24.99
CA ILE A 481 -3.08 -3.18 24.68
C ILE A 481 -3.69 -4.52 24.23
N GLY A 482 -2.98 -5.25 23.37
CA GLY A 482 -3.43 -6.53 22.86
C GLY A 482 -2.70 -6.98 21.60
N TYR A 483 -3.22 -8.06 21.01
CA TYR A 483 -2.63 -8.75 19.88
C TYR A 483 -3.52 -8.73 18.65
N TYR A 484 -2.96 -8.46 17.47
CA TYR A 484 -3.66 -8.62 16.19
C TYR A 484 -3.62 -10.07 15.69
N ALA A 485 -4.68 -10.54 15.06
CA ALA A 485 -4.75 -11.85 14.41
C ALA A 485 -4.27 -11.73 12.94
N ASP A 486 -2.99 -11.98 12.69
CA ASP A 486 -2.34 -11.77 11.38
C ASP A 486 -2.55 -10.33 10.83
N ASN A 487 -2.43 -10.17 9.51
CA ASN A 487 -2.61 -8.91 8.78
C ASN A 487 -3.11 -9.17 7.35
N GLU A 488 -4.16 -8.46 6.91
CA GLU A 488 -4.60 -8.40 5.51
C GLU A 488 -4.79 -9.75 4.79
N LEU A 489 -5.30 -10.76 5.50
CA LEU A 489 -5.59 -12.05 4.89
C LEU A 489 -6.64 -11.93 3.76
N ALA A 490 -6.51 -12.77 2.74
CA ALA A 490 -7.26 -12.68 1.50
C ALA A 490 -8.68 -13.28 1.60
N TRP A 491 -9.55 -12.70 2.44
CA TRP A 491 -10.92 -13.20 2.71
C TRP A 491 -11.86 -13.18 1.49
N ALA A 492 -11.55 -12.38 0.47
CA ALA A 492 -12.28 -12.29 -0.79
C ALA A 492 -11.30 -12.09 -1.97
N GLY A 493 -11.78 -12.36 -3.19
CA GLY A 493 -11.02 -12.15 -4.42
C GLY A 493 -11.06 -10.69 -4.90
N PRO A 494 -10.35 -10.36 -5.99
CA PRO A 494 -10.27 -8.99 -6.49
C PRO A 494 -11.56 -8.57 -7.22
N GLY A 495 -12.19 -7.47 -6.79
CA GLY A 495 -13.37 -6.88 -7.43
C GLY A 495 -14.70 -7.17 -6.74
N ASP A 496 -15.80 -6.71 -7.34
CA ASP A 496 -17.13 -6.64 -6.71
C ASP A 496 -18.13 -7.67 -7.23
N ASP A 497 -17.72 -8.58 -8.12
CA ASP A 497 -18.62 -9.59 -8.67
C ASP A 497 -18.78 -10.81 -7.73
N PRO A 498 -19.81 -11.66 -7.94
CA PRO A 498 -20.06 -12.80 -7.07
C PRO A 498 -18.88 -13.78 -6.96
N LYS A 499 -18.03 -13.93 -7.98
CA LYS A 499 -16.85 -14.81 -7.88
C LYS A 499 -15.83 -14.25 -6.91
N SER A 500 -15.62 -12.94 -6.91
CA SER A 500 -14.72 -12.26 -5.98
C SER A 500 -15.28 -12.27 -4.56
N ARG A 501 -16.56 -11.96 -4.38
CA ARG A 501 -17.24 -11.97 -3.07
C ARG A 501 -17.19 -13.33 -2.35
N TYR A 502 -17.27 -14.43 -3.11
CA TYR A 502 -17.29 -15.80 -2.58
C TYR A 502 -16.00 -16.57 -2.93
N ALA A 503 -14.91 -15.88 -3.28
CA ALA A 503 -13.70 -16.49 -3.81
C ALA A 503 -13.11 -17.56 -2.89
N LEU A 504 -13.22 -17.40 -1.57
CA LEU A 504 -12.80 -18.42 -0.60
C LEU A 504 -13.58 -19.73 -0.74
N ALA A 505 -14.90 -19.65 -0.92
CA ALA A 505 -15.75 -20.81 -1.15
C ALA A 505 -15.45 -21.46 -2.51
N TYR A 506 -15.30 -20.65 -3.57
CA TYR A 506 -14.93 -21.14 -4.91
C TYR A 506 -13.56 -21.82 -4.92
N GLY A 507 -12.55 -21.13 -4.36
CA GLY A 507 -11.18 -21.61 -4.24
C GLY A 507 -11.18 -22.95 -3.52
N THR A 508 -11.88 -23.04 -2.39
CA THR A 508 -12.01 -24.29 -1.63
C THR A 508 -12.63 -25.41 -2.46
N LEU A 509 -13.74 -25.16 -3.17
CA LEU A 509 -14.42 -26.20 -3.95
C LEU A 509 -13.63 -26.68 -5.18
N LYS A 510 -12.61 -25.95 -5.63
CA LYS A 510 -11.72 -26.42 -6.70
C LYS A 510 -10.61 -27.36 -6.21
N LEU A 511 -10.39 -27.45 -4.90
CA LEU A 511 -9.33 -28.27 -4.32
C LEU A 511 -9.75 -29.74 -4.18
N THR A 512 -8.75 -30.59 -3.99
CA THR A 512 -8.90 -32.02 -3.65
C THR A 512 -9.32 -32.20 -2.19
N THR A 513 -9.89 -33.37 -1.86
CA THR A 513 -10.21 -33.77 -0.47
C THR A 513 -9.00 -33.96 0.43
N ASP A 514 -7.76 -33.88 -0.06
CA ASP A 514 -6.57 -33.80 0.82
C ASP A 514 -6.55 -32.51 1.65
N VAL A 515 -7.21 -31.44 1.15
CA VAL A 515 -7.36 -30.17 1.85
C VAL A 515 -8.48 -30.26 2.91
N PRO A 516 -8.19 -30.02 4.20
CA PRO A 516 -9.18 -30.06 5.28
C PRO A 516 -10.43 -29.19 5.05
N ALA A 517 -10.26 -27.95 4.57
CA ALA A 517 -11.36 -27.04 4.25
C ALA A 517 -12.31 -27.63 3.18
N LYS A 518 -11.77 -28.32 2.18
CA LYS A 518 -12.57 -29.03 1.16
C LYS A 518 -13.46 -30.08 1.83
N ARG A 519 -12.90 -30.90 2.71
CA ARG A 519 -13.66 -31.93 3.45
C ARG A 519 -14.73 -31.30 4.33
N ALA A 520 -14.42 -30.20 5.03
CA ALA A 520 -15.39 -29.48 5.85
C ALA A 520 -16.56 -28.96 5.01
N PHE A 521 -16.29 -28.39 3.83
CA PHE A 521 -17.34 -27.90 2.94
C PHE A 521 -18.20 -29.03 2.38
N LEU A 522 -17.60 -30.12 1.90
CA LEU A 522 -18.37 -31.28 1.42
C LEU A 522 -19.22 -31.90 2.53
N LYS A 523 -18.70 -31.95 3.76
CA LYS A 523 -19.47 -32.42 4.92
C LYS A 523 -20.71 -31.54 5.16
N GLN A 524 -20.56 -30.22 5.14
CA GLN A 524 -21.69 -29.28 5.25
C GLN A 524 -22.78 -29.59 4.20
N LEU A 525 -22.39 -29.74 2.93
CA LEU A 525 -23.34 -30.00 1.85
C LEU A 525 -24.02 -31.37 2.01
N ARG A 526 -23.28 -32.41 2.39
CA ARG A 526 -23.80 -33.75 2.66
C ARG A 526 -24.78 -33.77 3.81
N ASP A 527 -24.45 -33.10 4.91
CA ASP A 527 -25.32 -33.02 6.09
C ASP A 527 -26.64 -32.31 5.76
N LYS A 528 -26.61 -31.27 4.92
CA LYS A 528 -27.78 -30.49 4.52
C LYS A 528 -28.67 -31.22 3.51
N TYR A 529 -28.09 -31.77 2.44
CA TYR A 529 -28.87 -32.30 1.30
C TYR A 529 -29.03 -33.82 1.30
N ARG A 530 -28.34 -34.55 2.18
CA ARG A 530 -28.32 -36.02 2.32
C ARG A 530 -27.74 -36.79 1.14
N ASN A 531 -28.10 -36.45 -0.10
CA ASN A 531 -27.59 -37.07 -1.33
C ASN A 531 -27.36 -36.04 -2.45
N GLN A 532 -26.73 -36.48 -3.55
CA GLN A 532 -26.35 -35.62 -4.67
C GLN A 532 -27.56 -35.06 -5.43
N GLU A 533 -28.67 -35.79 -5.49
CA GLU A 533 -29.91 -35.31 -6.11
C GLU A 533 -30.48 -34.09 -5.37
N GLY A 534 -30.41 -34.09 -4.04
CA GLY A 534 -30.81 -32.96 -3.20
C GLY A 534 -30.00 -31.71 -3.51
N LEU A 535 -28.67 -31.84 -3.63
CA LEU A 535 -27.79 -30.74 -3.99
C LEU A 535 -28.03 -30.28 -5.44
N SER A 536 -28.14 -31.23 -6.38
CA SER A 536 -28.47 -30.96 -7.79
C SER A 536 -29.72 -30.11 -7.93
N LYS A 537 -30.78 -30.46 -7.21
CA LYS A 537 -32.03 -29.68 -7.19
C LYS A 537 -31.85 -28.30 -6.57
N ALA A 538 -31.14 -28.21 -5.46
CA ALA A 538 -30.94 -26.94 -4.75
C ALA A 538 -30.10 -25.94 -5.55
N TRP A 539 -29.05 -26.43 -6.22
CA TRP A 539 -28.09 -25.61 -6.96
C TRP A 539 -28.39 -25.50 -8.46
N GLY A 540 -29.36 -26.26 -8.99
CA GLY A 540 -29.69 -26.24 -10.42
C GLY A 540 -28.59 -26.84 -11.30
N ILE A 541 -27.85 -27.83 -10.78
CA ILE A 541 -26.75 -28.49 -11.49
C ILE A 541 -27.05 -29.96 -11.70
N GLU A 542 -26.40 -30.57 -12.68
CA GLU A 542 -26.36 -32.03 -12.83
C GLU A 542 -25.12 -32.58 -12.12
N LEU A 543 -25.31 -33.21 -10.96
CA LEU A 543 -24.26 -33.86 -10.19
C LEU A 543 -24.57 -35.36 -10.09
N PRO A 544 -24.02 -36.19 -10.99
CA PRO A 544 -24.27 -37.63 -11.01
C PRO A 544 -23.88 -38.35 -9.70
N ALA A 545 -22.78 -37.91 -9.07
CA ALA A 545 -22.21 -38.53 -7.88
C ALA A 545 -21.41 -37.48 -7.07
N TRP A 546 -21.28 -37.69 -5.76
CA TRP A 546 -20.56 -36.76 -4.87
C TRP A 546 -19.06 -36.70 -5.16
N GLU A 547 -18.51 -37.80 -5.65
CA GLU A 547 -17.09 -38.01 -5.95
C GLU A 547 -16.59 -36.99 -7.00
N LEU A 548 -17.46 -36.51 -7.89
CA LEU A 548 -17.11 -35.45 -8.84
C LEU A 548 -16.83 -34.10 -8.17
N MET A 549 -17.36 -33.89 -6.97
CA MET A 549 -16.99 -32.75 -6.14
C MET A 549 -15.77 -33.06 -5.27
N GLU A 550 -15.30 -34.30 -5.14
CA GLU A 550 -14.08 -34.63 -4.40
C GLU A 550 -12.82 -34.39 -5.24
N ASP A 551 -12.94 -34.59 -6.55
CA ASP A 551 -11.86 -34.38 -7.51
C ASP A 551 -11.46 -32.89 -7.65
N PRO A 552 -10.17 -32.60 -7.87
CA PRO A 552 -9.71 -31.25 -8.12
C PRO A 552 -10.30 -30.70 -9.42
N GLY A 553 -10.59 -29.39 -9.43
CA GLY A 553 -11.10 -28.70 -10.61
C GLY A 553 -12.62 -28.63 -10.73
N PHE A 554 -13.39 -29.13 -9.75
CA PHE A 554 -14.84 -28.89 -9.71
C PHE A 554 -15.12 -27.38 -9.74
N VAL A 555 -15.93 -26.95 -10.72
CA VAL A 555 -16.32 -25.54 -10.88
C VAL A 555 -17.74 -25.39 -10.37
N PRO A 556 -17.95 -24.83 -9.16
CA PRO A 556 -19.30 -24.63 -8.65
C PRO A 556 -20.04 -23.54 -9.44
N PRO A 557 -21.38 -23.60 -9.48
CA PRO A 557 -22.19 -22.57 -10.13
C PRO A 557 -22.08 -21.23 -9.41
N VAL A 558 -22.40 -20.15 -10.12
CA VAL A 558 -22.42 -18.80 -9.54
C VAL A 558 -23.75 -18.55 -8.84
N PRO A 559 -23.77 -17.86 -7.67
CA PRO A 559 -24.99 -17.40 -7.04
C PRO A 559 -25.95 -16.75 -8.05
N ASN A 560 -27.18 -17.23 -8.08
CA ASN A 560 -28.25 -16.70 -8.92
C ASN A 560 -29.60 -16.78 -8.18
N PRO A 561 -30.57 -15.91 -8.52
CA PRO A 561 -31.85 -15.86 -7.84
C PRO A 561 -32.73 -17.11 -8.00
N GLU A 562 -32.57 -17.88 -9.08
CA GLU A 562 -33.31 -19.13 -9.32
C GLU A 562 -32.89 -20.25 -8.35
N HIS A 563 -31.63 -20.22 -7.91
CA HIS A 563 -31.02 -21.20 -7.01
C HIS A 563 -30.36 -20.49 -5.81
N PRO A 564 -31.15 -19.87 -4.92
CA PRO A 564 -30.63 -19.05 -3.81
C PRO A 564 -29.79 -19.85 -2.80
N GLU A 565 -29.97 -21.17 -2.77
CA GLU A 565 -29.21 -22.05 -1.89
C GLU A 565 -27.70 -22.07 -2.19
N ILE A 566 -27.28 -21.77 -3.42
CA ILE A 566 -25.85 -21.62 -3.77
C ILE A 566 -25.22 -20.55 -2.88
N GLU A 567 -25.86 -19.37 -2.82
CA GLU A 567 -25.35 -18.25 -2.04
C GLU A 567 -25.41 -18.55 -0.53
N ASN A 568 -26.52 -19.14 -0.06
CA ASN A 568 -26.69 -19.50 1.34
C ASN A 568 -25.62 -20.50 1.81
N ASP A 569 -25.29 -21.50 0.98
CA ASP A 569 -24.25 -22.48 1.30
C ASP A 569 -22.85 -21.86 1.31
N PHE A 570 -22.57 -20.92 0.40
CA PHE A 570 -21.30 -20.20 0.37
C PHE A 570 -21.14 -19.28 1.58
N LYS A 571 -22.19 -18.52 1.93
CA LYS A 571 -22.22 -17.68 3.15
C LYS A 571 -22.01 -18.54 4.40
N TYR A 572 -22.73 -19.66 4.52
CA TYR A 572 -22.57 -20.54 5.67
C TYR A 572 -21.15 -21.12 5.76
N PHE A 573 -20.57 -21.58 4.64
CA PHE A 573 -19.21 -22.10 4.64
C PHE A 573 -18.19 -21.04 5.07
N GLN A 574 -18.25 -19.83 4.50
CA GLN A 574 -17.33 -18.74 4.87
C GLN A 574 -17.47 -18.35 6.35
N LYS A 575 -18.69 -18.38 6.89
CA LYS A 575 -18.91 -18.19 8.33
C LYS A 575 -18.22 -19.28 9.14
N VAL A 576 -18.43 -20.55 8.83
CA VAL A 576 -17.82 -21.67 9.58
C VAL A 576 -16.30 -21.63 9.47
N PHE A 577 -15.77 -21.27 8.31
CA PHE A 577 -14.33 -21.05 8.10
C PHE A 577 -13.81 -19.95 9.02
N ALA A 578 -14.41 -18.76 8.97
CA ALA A 578 -14.00 -17.63 9.80
C ALA A 578 -14.17 -17.89 11.30
N ASP A 579 -15.26 -18.55 11.71
CA ASP A 579 -15.47 -18.98 13.08
C ASP A 579 -14.33 -19.88 13.55
N THR A 580 -13.95 -20.88 12.73
CA THR A 580 -12.88 -21.83 13.09
C THR A 580 -11.54 -21.11 13.23
N TYR A 581 -11.23 -20.18 12.31
CA TYR A 581 -10.03 -19.36 12.35
C TYR A 581 -9.96 -18.51 13.63
N PHE A 582 -10.93 -17.62 13.86
CA PHE A 582 -10.88 -16.69 14.99
C PHE A 582 -11.07 -17.39 16.34
N LYS A 583 -11.87 -18.47 16.40
CA LYS A 583 -12.01 -19.27 17.62
C LYS A 583 -10.69 -19.92 18.03
N THR A 584 -9.95 -20.48 17.07
CA THR A 584 -8.66 -21.13 17.36
C THR A 584 -7.67 -20.15 17.99
N ILE A 585 -7.61 -18.93 17.46
CA ILE A 585 -6.76 -17.86 17.98
C ILE A 585 -7.25 -17.39 19.36
N SER A 586 -8.56 -17.12 19.50
CA SER A 586 -9.18 -16.67 20.75
C SER A 586 -8.98 -17.67 21.89
N ASP A 587 -9.16 -18.96 21.62
CA ASP A 587 -8.98 -20.02 22.62
C ASP A 587 -7.52 -20.16 23.07
N SER A 588 -6.57 -20.10 22.12
CA SER A 588 -5.14 -20.11 22.45
C SER A 588 -4.74 -18.87 23.27
N LEU A 589 -5.20 -17.68 22.85
CA LEU A 589 -4.88 -16.44 23.56
C LEU A 589 -5.45 -16.42 24.99
N LYS A 590 -6.67 -16.91 25.20
CA LYS A 590 -7.26 -17.05 26.55
C LYS A 590 -6.44 -17.96 27.47
N TRP A 591 -5.70 -18.92 26.92
CA TRP A 591 -4.84 -19.80 27.70
C TRP A 591 -3.52 -19.11 28.08
N HIS A 592 -2.88 -18.43 27.12
CA HIS A 592 -1.53 -17.87 27.31
C HIS A 592 -1.50 -16.43 27.84
N ALA A 593 -2.46 -15.59 27.47
CA ALA A 593 -2.52 -14.17 27.80
C ALA A 593 -3.98 -13.71 28.06
N PRO A 594 -4.65 -14.22 29.11
CA PRO A 594 -6.08 -14.00 29.36
C PRO A 594 -6.47 -12.54 29.67
N ASN A 595 -5.50 -11.68 29.95
CA ASN A 595 -5.72 -10.28 30.32
C ASN A 595 -5.56 -9.31 29.15
N GLN A 596 -5.04 -9.77 28.01
CA GLN A 596 -4.77 -8.96 26.82
C GLN A 596 -5.91 -9.10 25.80
N LEU A 597 -6.17 -8.02 25.06
CA LEU A 597 -7.24 -7.99 24.06
C LEU A 597 -6.84 -8.73 22.78
N LEU A 598 -7.80 -9.39 22.14
CA LEU A 598 -7.70 -9.81 20.75
C LEU A 598 -8.21 -8.68 19.85
N LEU A 599 -7.30 -8.02 19.14
CA LEU A 599 -7.52 -6.77 18.42
C LEU A 599 -8.06 -6.94 16.99
N GLY A 600 -8.46 -8.15 16.61
CA GLY A 600 -9.02 -8.44 15.29
C GLY A 600 -7.97 -8.64 14.19
N GLY A 601 -8.44 -8.78 12.94
CA GLY A 601 -7.64 -9.28 11.82
C GLY A 601 -7.05 -8.26 10.84
N ARG A 602 -7.09 -6.95 11.16
CA ARG A 602 -6.54 -5.87 10.31
C ARG A 602 -6.99 -5.98 8.85
N PHE A 603 -8.31 -5.97 8.64
CA PHE A 603 -8.89 -6.23 7.32
C PHE A 603 -8.58 -5.09 6.33
N ALA A 604 -7.91 -5.42 5.22
CA ALA A 604 -7.91 -4.61 3.99
C ALA A 604 -8.88 -5.17 2.93
N THR A 605 -9.11 -6.49 2.96
CA THR A 605 -10.16 -7.19 2.23
C THR A 605 -10.94 -8.04 3.24
N SER A 606 -12.27 -8.04 3.17
CA SER A 606 -13.10 -8.77 4.13
C SER A 606 -14.41 -9.23 3.51
N THR A 607 -15.11 -10.09 4.24
CA THR A 607 -16.50 -10.46 3.97
C THR A 607 -17.36 -10.17 5.20
N PRO A 608 -18.66 -9.89 5.03
CA PRO A 608 -19.61 -9.81 6.15
C PRO A 608 -19.51 -10.98 7.12
N GLU A 609 -19.30 -12.21 6.62
CA GLU A 609 -19.14 -13.39 7.48
C GLU A 609 -17.86 -13.31 8.31
N ALA A 610 -16.72 -12.96 7.70
CA ALA A 610 -15.45 -12.86 8.40
C ALA A 610 -15.47 -11.76 9.47
N VAL A 611 -16.08 -10.61 9.18
CA VAL A 611 -16.21 -9.51 10.14
C VAL A 611 -17.16 -9.86 11.28
N ALA A 612 -18.28 -10.54 10.99
CA ALA A 612 -19.19 -11.02 12.03
C ALA A 612 -18.55 -12.09 12.93
N SER A 613 -17.80 -13.03 12.37
CA SER A 613 -17.02 -14.02 13.14
C SER A 613 -15.93 -13.33 13.98
N CYS A 614 -15.22 -12.35 13.42
CA CYS A 614 -14.28 -11.53 14.18
C CYS A 614 -14.98 -10.84 15.36
N ALA A 615 -16.16 -10.24 15.17
CA ALA A 615 -16.93 -9.63 16.26
C ALA A 615 -17.32 -10.66 17.34
N GLN A 616 -17.60 -11.91 16.97
CA GLN A 616 -17.95 -12.96 17.93
C GLN A 616 -16.78 -13.35 18.84
N TYR A 617 -15.54 -13.38 18.34
CA TYR A 617 -14.39 -13.95 19.04
C TYR A 617 -13.34 -12.92 19.50
N CYS A 618 -13.29 -11.75 18.86
CA CYS A 618 -12.34 -10.68 19.14
C CYS A 618 -12.97 -9.59 20.02
N ASP A 619 -12.12 -8.88 20.76
CA ASP A 619 -12.53 -7.76 21.59
C ASP A 619 -12.73 -6.48 20.78
N VAL A 620 -11.95 -6.33 19.69
CA VAL A 620 -11.95 -5.17 18.79
C VAL A 620 -11.97 -5.65 17.33
N LEU A 621 -12.68 -4.93 16.47
CA LEU A 621 -12.60 -5.08 15.02
C LEU A 621 -11.51 -4.15 14.47
N SER A 622 -10.56 -4.67 13.70
CA SER A 622 -9.48 -3.86 13.10
C SER A 622 -9.52 -3.83 11.58
N PHE A 623 -9.23 -2.67 11.00
CA PHE A 623 -9.25 -2.42 9.56
C PHE A 623 -8.09 -1.56 9.11
N ASN A 624 -7.50 -1.92 7.97
CA ASN A 624 -6.55 -1.08 7.24
C ASN A 624 -7.36 -0.26 6.22
N MET A 625 -7.39 1.06 6.37
CA MET A 625 -8.23 1.96 5.59
C MET A 625 -7.39 3.05 4.92
N TYR A 626 -6.87 2.75 3.74
CA TYR A 626 -6.19 3.72 2.88
C TYR A 626 -7.21 4.56 2.10
N THR A 627 -7.86 5.49 2.81
CA THR A 627 -8.91 6.39 2.30
C THR A 627 -8.78 7.79 2.89
N LEU A 628 -9.44 8.80 2.31
CA LEU A 628 -9.39 10.18 2.81
C LEU A 628 -10.21 10.40 4.11
N LYS A 629 -11.15 9.50 4.39
CA LYS A 629 -11.88 9.40 5.65
C LYS A 629 -12.33 7.96 5.88
N PRO A 630 -12.41 7.49 7.14
CA PRO A 630 -12.75 6.09 7.44
C PRO A 630 -14.03 5.59 6.78
N GLN A 631 -15.05 6.45 6.70
CA GLN A 631 -16.38 6.10 6.18
C GLN A 631 -16.38 5.76 4.69
N ASP A 632 -15.33 6.09 3.95
CA ASP A 632 -15.17 5.66 2.57
C ASP A 632 -14.58 4.24 2.46
N GLY A 633 -14.01 3.71 3.55
CA GLY A 633 -13.38 2.39 3.59
C GLY A 633 -14.30 1.25 4.01
N TYR A 634 -15.42 1.52 4.68
CA TYR A 634 -16.36 0.48 5.12
C TYR A 634 -17.76 1.01 5.43
N ASP A 635 -18.77 0.12 5.42
CA ASP A 635 -20.12 0.43 5.90
C ASP A 635 -20.19 0.47 7.44
N PHE A 636 -20.11 1.67 8.01
CA PHE A 636 -20.23 1.87 9.44
C PHE A 636 -21.62 1.59 10.02
N ALA A 637 -22.68 1.57 9.21
CA ALA A 637 -23.98 1.11 9.70
C ALA A 637 -23.95 -0.39 10.00
N ALA A 638 -23.32 -1.18 9.13
CA ALA A 638 -23.08 -2.60 9.36
C ALA A 638 -22.17 -2.84 10.58
N LEU A 639 -21.10 -2.07 10.74
CA LEU A 639 -20.20 -2.21 11.92
C LEU A 639 -20.91 -1.87 13.22
N ARG A 640 -21.72 -0.81 13.26
CA ARG A 640 -22.52 -0.48 14.46
C ARG A 640 -23.50 -1.58 14.83
N ALA A 641 -24.06 -2.28 13.84
CA ALA A 641 -24.97 -3.40 14.10
C ALA A 641 -24.29 -4.61 14.77
N LEU A 642 -22.96 -4.72 14.65
CA LEU A 642 -22.16 -5.75 15.35
C LEU A 642 -21.85 -5.37 16.81
N ASP A 643 -22.13 -4.13 17.21
CA ASP A 643 -21.89 -3.59 18.55
C ASP A 643 -20.50 -3.90 19.12
N LYS A 644 -19.47 -3.54 18.36
CA LYS A 644 -18.06 -3.70 18.75
C LYS A 644 -17.25 -2.43 18.52
N PRO A 645 -16.19 -2.21 19.33
CA PRO A 645 -15.22 -1.16 19.06
C PRO A 645 -14.45 -1.47 17.78
N VAL A 646 -14.08 -0.40 17.06
CA VAL A 646 -13.35 -0.44 15.80
C VAL A 646 -12.01 0.28 15.97
N LEU A 647 -10.93 -0.33 15.52
CA LEU A 647 -9.60 0.28 15.47
C LEU A 647 -9.15 0.38 14.01
N ILE A 648 -8.82 1.59 13.55
CA ILE A 648 -8.20 1.74 12.23
C ILE A 648 -6.71 1.51 12.41
N THR A 649 -6.20 0.44 11.83
CA THR A 649 -4.86 -0.05 12.13
C THR A 649 -3.81 0.39 11.13
N GLU A 650 -4.22 0.86 9.95
CA GLU A 650 -3.35 1.52 8.97
C GLU A 650 -4.15 2.58 8.22
N PHE A 651 -3.57 3.76 8.07
CA PHE A 651 -3.91 4.76 7.07
C PHE A 651 -2.67 5.61 6.80
N ASN A 652 -2.57 6.19 5.62
CA ASN A 652 -1.50 7.13 5.30
C ASN A 652 -1.88 8.12 4.21
N PHE A 653 -1.08 9.17 4.11
CA PHE A 653 -1.11 10.14 3.05
C PHE A 653 0.33 10.45 2.67
N GLY A 654 0.67 10.19 1.42
CA GLY A 654 1.98 10.49 0.87
C GLY A 654 1.92 11.44 -0.30
N SER A 655 3.10 11.82 -0.80
CA SER A 655 3.26 12.61 -2.02
C SER A 655 4.50 12.12 -2.77
N SER A 656 4.79 12.66 -3.95
CA SER A 656 5.94 12.24 -4.77
C SER A 656 7.00 13.35 -4.93
N ASP A 657 6.97 14.39 -4.09
CA ASP A 657 7.81 15.59 -4.20
C ASP A 657 8.93 15.68 -3.14
N ARG A 658 9.21 14.58 -2.42
CA ARG A 658 10.28 14.49 -1.40
C ARG A 658 11.33 13.40 -1.62
N GLY A 659 11.25 12.66 -2.73
CA GLY A 659 12.38 11.85 -3.19
C GLY A 659 12.07 10.38 -3.41
N PRO A 660 11.46 9.64 -2.45
CA PRO A 660 10.78 8.40 -2.79
C PRO A 660 9.69 8.70 -3.83
N PHE A 661 9.51 7.79 -4.78
CA PHE A 661 8.76 8.10 -6.00
C PHE A 661 7.29 7.70 -5.94
N TRP A 662 6.92 6.88 -4.96
CA TRP A 662 5.54 6.45 -4.77
C TRP A 662 4.88 7.32 -3.69
N GLY A 663 3.66 7.81 -3.93
CA GLY A 663 2.91 8.57 -2.92
C GLY A 663 2.14 7.71 -1.92
N GLY A 664 2.38 6.39 -1.89
CA GLY A 664 1.58 5.43 -1.14
C GLY A 664 0.25 5.10 -1.81
N VAL A 665 -0.59 4.34 -1.10
CA VAL A 665 -1.92 3.92 -1.58
C VAL A 665 -2.86 5.13 -1.70
N THR A 666 -2.79 6.07 -0.76
CA THR A 666 -3.56 7.33 -0.79
C THR A 666 -2.64 8.52 -1.05
N GLN A 667 -2.21 8.64 -2.31
CA GLN A 667 -1.34 9.73 -2.75
C GLN A 667 -2.10 11.07 -2.80
N LEU A 668 -1.46 12.10 -2.26
CA LEU A 668 -1.83 13.51 -2.41
C LEU A 668 -0.93 14.20 -3.44
N ALA A 669 -1.37 15.38 -3.90
CA ALA A 669 -0.65 16.13 -4.91
C ALA A 669 0.71 16.64 -4.41
N ARG A 670 0.79 17.06 -3.14
CA ARG A 670 1.97 17.74 -2.57
C ARG A 670 2.15 17.42 -1.09
N GLU A 671 3.37 17.53 -0.60
CA GLU A 671 3.73 17.32 0.81
C GLU A 671 2.87 18.17 1.76
N GLU A 672 2.62 19.44 1.43
CA GLU A 672 1.84 20.35 2.26
C GLU A 672 0.37 19.93 2.46
N ASP A 673 -0.16 19.06 1.59
CA ASP A 673 -1.54 18.60 1.67
C ASP A 673 -1.70 17.44 2.67
N ARG A 674 -0.60 16.79 3.12
CA ARG A 674 -0.62 15.66 4.07
C ARG A 674 -1.16 16.05 5.44
N GLY A 675 -0.73 17.20 5.98
CA GLY A 675 -1.18 17.69 7.28
C GLY A 675 -2.70 17.91 7.35
N PRO A 676 -3.31 18.67 6.42
CA PRO A 676 -4.75 18.82 6.32
C PRO A 676 -5.51 17.49 6.14
N ALA A 677 -4.98 16.55 5.35
CA ALA A 677 -5.59 15.24 5.15
C ALA A 677 -5.59 14.41 6.45
N TYR A 678 -4.46 14.38 7.18
CA TYR A 678 -4.35 13.74 8.50
C TYR A 678 -5.37 14.31 9.48
N ALA A 679 -5.45 15.64 9.58
CA ALA A 679 -6.38 16.33 10.47
C ALA A 679 -7.85 16.00 10.13
N ASN A 680 -8.19 15.95 8.83
CA ASN A 680 -9.52 15.56 8.40
C ASN A 680 -9.83 14.10 8.75
N PHE A 681 -8.91 13.17 8.45
CA PHE A 681 -9.12 11.75 8.75
C PHE A 681 -9.36 11.52 10.24
N LEU A 682 -8.53 12.12 11.11
CA LEU A 682 -8.67 12.01 12.56
C LEU A 682 -9.99 12.61 13.07
N LYS A 683 -10.40 13.76 12.53
CA LYS A 683 -11.70 14.38 12.85
C LYS A 683 -12.87 13.47 12.46
N GLN A 684 -12.84 12.88 11.26
CA GLN A 684 -13.88 11.97 10.79
C GLN A 684 -13.90 10.67 11.60
N ALA A 685 -12.74 10.17 12.01
CA ALA A 685 -12.61 9.00 12.87
C ALA A 685 -13.25 9.25 14.26
N LEU A 686 -12.91 10.37 14.91
CA LEU A 686 -13.50 10.74 16.21
C LEU A 686 -15.01 10.92 16.16
N SER A 687 -15.55 11.40 15.04
CA SER A 687 -16.99 11.60 14.89
C SER A 687 -17.80 10.30 14.87
N GLU A 688 -17.14 9.16 14.64
CA GLU A 688 -17.77 7.84 14.68
C GLU A 688 -17.67 7.24 16.10
N PRO A 689 -18.81 6.97 16.78
CA PRO A 689 -18.80 6.46 18.15
C PRO A 689 -18.18 5.06 18.34
N SER A 690 -18.08 4.26 17.29
CA SER A 690 -17.47 2.93 17.37
C SER A 690 -15.94 2.96 17.25
N ILE A 691 -15.34 4.02 16.69
CA ILE A 691 -13.88 4.08 16.51
C ILE A 691 -13.22 4.42 17.85
N VAL A 692 -12.25 3.60 18.27
CA VAL A 692 -11.49 3.76 19.52
C VAL A 692 -10.01 4.12 19.31
N GLY A 693 -9.58 4.27 18.05
CA GLY A 693 -8.23 4.66 17.71
C GLY A 693 -7.94 4.64 16.22
N VAL A 694 -6.81 5.25 15.85
CA VAL A 694 -6.25 5.23 14.49
C VAL A 694 -4.72 5.11 14.56
N HIS A 695 -4.14 4.23 13.74
CA HIS A 695 -2.70 3.99 13.68
C HIS A 695 -2.15 4.37 12.30
N TRP A 696 -1.14 5.25 12.28
CA TRP A 696 -0.47 5.72 11.08
C TRP A 696 0.47 4.66 10.50
N PHE A 697 0.43 4.45 9.19
CA PHE A 697 1.40 3.63 8.46
C PHE A 697 2.28 4.54 7.57
N GLN A 698 3.47 4.94 7.98
CA GLN A 698 4.27 4.38 9.06
C GLN A 698 5.31 5.39 9.58
N TYR A 699 6.19 5.00 10.51
CA TYR A 699 7.18 5.91 11.10
C TYR A 699 8.15 6.51 10.08
N LEU A 700 8.77 5.67 9.26
CA LEU A 700 9.86 6.02 8.37
C LEU A 700 9.41 5.98 6.90
N ASP A 701 9.91 6.92 6.09
CA ASP A 701 9.84 6.84 4.64
C ASP A 701 10.47 5.55 4.12
N GLN A 702 9.94 4.99 3.04
CA GLN A 702 10.55 3.80 2.45
C GLN A 702 11.78 4.16 1.60
N PRO A 703 12.70 3.20 1.35
CA PRO A 703 13.88 3.45 0.53
C PRO A 703 13.50 3.91 -0.88
N VAL A 704 14.23 4.87 -1.44
CA VAL A 704 13.98 5.42 -2.78
C VAL A 704 13.91 4.32 -3.85
N THR A 705 14.71 3.26 -3.70
CA THR A 705 14.81 2.13 -4.63
C THR A 705 14.04 0.88 -4.20
N GLY A 706 13.10 1.02 -3.25
CA GLY A 706 12.20 -0.06 -2.84
C GLY A 706 12.73 -0.86 -1.65
N ARG A 707 11.86 -1.09 -0.66
CA ARG A 707 12.14 -1.97 0.48
C ARG A 707 12.28 -3.44 0.05
N LEU A 708 12.98 -4.24 0.86
CA LEU A 708 13.24 -5.65 0.57
C LEU A 708 11.98 -6.49 0.35
N LEU A 709 10.90 -6.20 1.08
CA LEU A 709 9.69 -7.03 1.09
C LEU A 709 9.01 -7.13 -0.29
N ASP A 710 8.72 -5.98 -0.91
CA ASP A 710 7.84 -5.89 -2.10
C ASP A 710 8.25 -4.76 -3.07
N GLY A 711 9.35 -4.05 -2.78
CA GLY A 711 9.83 -2.94 -3.59
C GLY A 711 9.08 -1.63 -3.37
N GLU A 712 8.21 -1.52 -2.36
CA GLU A 712 7.58 -0.24 -2.03
C GLU A 712 8.62 0.84 -1.69
N ASN A 713 8.46 2.01 -2.31
CA ASN A 713 9.36 3.17 -2.22
C ASN A 713 8.58 4.47 -2.00
N GLY A 714 7.71 4.43 -1.00
CA GLY A 714 6.77 5.46 -0.65
C GLY A 714 7.32 6.60 0.21
N HIS A 715 6.88 7.81 -0.08
CA HIS A 715 7.07 8.99 0.78
C HIS A 715 5.78 9.26 1.56
N PHE A 716 5.73 8.75 2.79
CA PHE A 716 4.62 8.89 3.72
C PHE A 716 5.05 8.68 5.19
N GLY A 717 6.35 8.66 5.48
CA GLY A 717 6.89 8.61 6.82
C GLY A 717 6.64 9.89 7.61
N LEU A 718 6.68 9.79 8.93
CA LEU A 718 6.82 10.95 9.82
C LEU A 718 8.26 11.50 9.77
N VAL A 719 9.24 10.61 9.58
CA VAL A 719 10.66 10.92 9.41
C VAL A 719 11.18 10.42 8.06
N GLY A 720 12.15 11.13 7.51
CA GLY A 720 12.87 10.71 6.30
C GLY A 720 14.00 9.72 6.60
N VAL A 721 14.64 9.18 5.55
CA VAL A 721 15.78 8.24 5.66
C VAL A 721 16.96 8.77 6.50
N THR A 722 17.08 10.08 6.66
CA THR A 722 18.11 10.74 7.48
C THR A 722 17.73 10.86 8.95
N ASP A 723 16.67 10.20 9.39
CA ASP A 723 16.11 10.28 10.75
C ASP A 723 15.73 11.71 11.16
N LEU A 724 15.30 12.52 10.21
CA LEU A 724 14.80 13.87 10.47
C LEU A 724 13.31 13.96 10.17
N PRO A 725 12.52 14.63 11.03
CA PRO A 725 11.09 14.77 10.84
C PRO A 725 10.77 15.67 9.64
N TYR A 726 9.69 15.36 8.93
CA TYR A 726 9.07 16.29 8.00
C TYR A 726 8.33 17.37 8.79
N GLN A 727 9.03 18.47 9.09
CA GLN A 727 8.65 19.40 10.16
C GLN A 727 7.23 19.94 10.02
N GLY A 728 6.86 20.39 8.81
CA GLY A 728 5.52 20.93 8.55
C GLY A 728 4.42 19.89 8.75
N PHE A 729 4.69 18.63 8.39
CA PHE A 729 3.74 17.54 8.58
C PHE A 729 3.63 17.14 10.06
N VAL A 730 4.76 16.98 10.77
CA VAL A 730 4.79 16.61 12.19
C VAL A 730 4.11 17.66 13.08
N GLU A 731 4.27 18.95 12.79
CA GLU A 731 3.55 20.01 13.51
C GLU A 731 2.02 19.90 13.32
N ALA A 732 1.57 19.59 12.11
CA ALA A 732 0.15 19.38 11.81
C ALA A 732 -0.41 18.12 12.49
N VAL A 733 0.36 17.03 12.49
CA VAL A 733 0.05 15.78 13.23
C VAL A 733 -0.09 16.07 14.72
N ARG A 734 0.91 16.73 15.33
CA ARG A 734 0.89 17.10 16.73
C ARG A 734 -0.34 17.91 17.10
N LYS A 735 -0.61 18.96 16.33
CA LYS A 735 -1.79 19.81 16.54
C LYS A 735 -3.08 18.99 16.50
N SER A 736 -3.21 18.09 15.52
CA SER A 736 -4.39 17.25 15.33
C SER A 736 -4.57 16.26 16.47
N ASN A 737 -3.49 15.61 16.92
CA ASN A 737 -3.50 14.66 18.03
C ASN A 737 -3.91 15.32 19.36
N LEU A 738 -3.36 16.49 19.67
CA LEU A 738 -3.74 17.21 20.89
C LEU A 738 -5.20 17.68 20.85
N GLN A 739 -5.68 18.14 19.68
CA GLN A 739 -7.08 18.49 19.49
C GLN A 739 -8.01 17.28 19.64
N ALA A 740 -7.60 16.12 19.15
CA ALA A 740 -8.34 14.88 19.28
C ALA A 740 -8.53 14.46 20.75
N LEU A 741 -7.45 14.47 21.53
CA LEU A 741 -7.49 14.12 22.95
C LEU A 741 -8.31 15.12 23.77
N ASP A 742 -8.19 16.42 23.48
CA ASP A 742 -8.98 17.48 24.12
C ASP A 742 -10.48 17.35 23.79
N GLN A 743 -10.83 17.06 22.53
CA GLN A 743 -12.21 16.85 22.10
C GLN A 743 -12.83 15.62 22.78
N LEU A 744 -12.09 14.51 22.87
CA LEU A 744 -12.53 13.32 23.59
C LEU A 744 -12.85 13.65 25.05
N GLY A 745 -11.99 14.44 25.71
CA GLY A 745 -12.20 14.91 27.07
C GLY A 745 -13.49 15.73 27.25
N LYS A 746 -13.75 16.67 26.34
CA LYS A 746 -14.96 17.51 26.36
C LYS A 746 -16.25 16.72 26.13
N GLU A 747 -16.23 15.75 25.21
CA GLU A 747 -17.39 14.86 24.98
C GLU A 747 -17.69 14.02 26.22
N ALA A 748 -16.65 13.51 26.86
CA ALA A 748 -16.70 12.78 28.11
C ALA A 748 -17.33 13.61 29.27
N GLU A 749 -16.87 14.84 29.47
CA GLU A 749 -17.42 15.74 30.49
C GLU A 749 -18.90 16.07 30.25
N LYS A 750 -19.27 16.31 28.98
CA LYS A 750 -20.66 16.61 28.60
C LYS A 750 -21.60 15.45 28.88
N ALA A 751 -21.17 14.21 28.59
CA ALA A 751 -21.95 13.00 28.88
C ALA A 751 -22.17 12.83 30.39
N ALA A 752 -21.12 13.01 31.20
CA ALA A 752 -21.22 12.95 32.66
C ALA A 752 -22.19 14.00 33.24
N ALA A 753 -22.17 15.22 32.72
CA ALA A 753 -23.09 16.28 33.14
C ALA A 753 -24.56 15.98 32.77
N ALA A 754 -24.81 15.39 31.60
CA ALA A 754 -26.15 14.98 31.18
C ALA A 754 -26.73 13.88 32.08
N ALA A 755 -25.94 12.86 32.43
CA ALA A 755 -26.34 11.79 33.34
C ALA A 755 -26.61 12.29 34.77
N GLY A 756 -25.85 13.30 35.25
CA GLY A 756 -26.08 13.93 36.55
C GLY A 756 -27.41 14.69 36.63
N HIS A 757 -27.82 15.36 35.55
CA HIS A 757 -29.10 16.07 35.49
C HIS A 757 -30.31 15.14 35.43
N GLU A 758 -30.21 13.97 34.79
CA GLU A 758 -31.28 12.95 34.84
C GLU A 758 -31.43 12.35 36.25
N ALA A 759 -30.32 12.13 36.96
CA ALA A 759 -30.34 11.64 38.34
C ALA A 759 -30.90 12.66 39.36
N GLU A 760 -30.69 13.96 39.14
CA GLU A 760 -31.31 15.03 39.95
C GLU A 760 -32.79 15.26 39.62
N GLY A 761 -33.18 15.08 38.35
CA GLY A 761 -34.58 15.14 37.92
C GLY A 761 -35.44 14.02 38.52
N GLY A 762 -34.86 12.83 38.75
CA GLY A 762 -35.52 11.70 39.41
C GLY A 762 -35.65 11.81 40.93
N ARG A 763 -35.02 12.80 41.58
CA ARG A 763 -34.97 12.93 43.06
C ARG A 763 -35.86 14.04 43.64
N LYS A 764 -36.67 14.71 42.82
CA LYS A 764 -37.74 15.64 43.26
C LYS A 764 -39.11 15.05 42.99
N GLY A 765 -39.46 13.98 43.69
CA GLY A 765 -40.75 13.34 43.48
C GLY A 765 -41.22 12.39 44.56
N GLU A 766 -40.77 12.52 45.82
CA GLU A 766 -41.42 11.77 46.92
C GLU A 766 -41.14 12.39 48.29
N ALA A 767 -41.98 13.35 48.67
CA ALA A 767 -42.17 13.71 50.08
C ALA A 767 -43.57 14.32 50.28
N GLY A 768 -44.49 13.50 50.78
CA GLY A 768 -45.58 13.94 51.64
C GLY A 768 -47.00 13.86 51.06
N LYS A 769 -47.77 12.86 51.51
CA LYS A 769 -49.01 13.07 52.28
C LYS A 769 -49.60 11.74 52.77
N GLY A 770 -49.85 11.66 54.07
CA GLY A 770 -50.56 10.56 54.74
C GLY A 770 -52.07 10.53 54.45
N PRO A 771 -52.79 9.50 54.93
CA PRO A 771 -54.15 9.21 54.49
C PRO A 771 -55.19 9.97 55.32
N GLY A 772 -56.06 10.70 54.63
CA GLY A 772 -57.25 11.33 55.21
C GLY A 772 -58.47 10.97 54.37
N ALA A 773 -59.38 10.20 54.98
CA ALA A 773 -60.70 9.88 54.44
C ALA A 773 -61.58 11.14 54.33
N GLY A 774 -62.41 11.23 53.28
CA GLY A 774 -63.41 12.30 53.17
C GLY A 774 -64.20 12.24 51.88
N HIS A 775 -65.50 11.97 52.01
CA HIS A 775 -66.51 11.86 50.96
C HIS A 775 -66.85 13.15 50.21
N ALA A 776 -67.41 12.93 49.01
CA ALA A 776 -68.51 13.65 48.34
C ALA A 776 -68.24 14.98 47.61
N GLY A 777 -68.68 15.01 46.34
CA GLY A 777 -69.38 16.16 45.79
C GLY A 777 -68.87 16.70 44.45
N GLY A 778 -69.67 16.51 43.39
CA GLY A 778 -70.08 17.64 42.56
C GLY A 778 -69.23 18.04 41.35
N HIS A 779 -69.72 17.61 40.18
CA HIS A 779 -69.99 18.42 38.98
C HIS A 779 -68.93 19.35 38.33
N SER A 780 -68.78 19.05 37.02
CA SER A 780 -68.90 19.95 35.86
C SER A 780 -67.64 20.66 35.33
N GLY A 781 -67.51 20.57 34.00
CA GLY A 781 -67.06 21.69 33.18
C GLY A 781 -65.81 21.42 32.33
N ASN A 782 -66.06 21.14 31.04
CA ASN A 782 -65.33 21.59 29.83
C ASN A 782 -64.06 22.44 30.05
N GLY A 783 -62.98 22.30 29.30
CA GLY A 783 -62.80 21.72 27.98
C GLY A 783 -61.55 22.33 27.34
N HIS A 784 -61.11 21.67 26.27
CA HIS A 784 -59.95 21.90 25.39
C HIS A 784 -58.61 21.34 25.85
#